data_AF-A0A8T0Y071-F1
#
_entry.id   AF-A0A8T0Y071-F1
#
_cell.length_a   1.000
_cell.length_b   1.000
_cell.length_c   1.000
_cell.angle_alpha   90.00
_cell.angle_beta   90.00
_cell.angle_gamma   90.00
#
_symmetry.space_group_name_H-M   'P 1'
#
loop_
_entity.id
_entity.type
_entity.pdbx_description
1 polymer ?
#
loop_
_entity_poly.entity_id
_entity_poly.type
_entity_poly.pdbx_seq_one_letter_code
_entity_poly.pdbx_strand_id
1 'polypeptide(L)'
;MTIVNKKNKNANMKAHNVKSHLWVFVNALIDNPAFDSQTKETLTTRQGSFGSKCELKDKFLKNVEKIGVVSNVLSWADFKLSKELKKTDGHKKSRISGIPKLEDANEAGGKDSDKCTLILTEGDSAKALAMSGIAEVGRDHYGVFPLRGKLLNVREANHKQIMDNAEIQNIKQILGLQHGKQYDSTKGLRYGHLMIMTDQDHDGSHIKGLLINFIHSFWPSLLKVPSFLVEFTTPIIKATKNKSTIPFYTIPEYEDWKRNLGASASSWTIKYYKGLGTSTSKEGKEYFKDIRNHKKDFVWVDDQDGNEIELAFSKKRIADRKQWLTNFQPGTYLDHREKKIKYRDFINKELILFSMADLQRSIPSMVDGFKPGQRKILFSAFKRNLVKETKVAQFSGYVSEHSAYHHGEQSLASTIVGMAQNFVGSNNINLFYPGGQFGTRSQGGKDAANARYIFTKLSQITRLIFPKDDDILLNYLNEDGQSIEPSWYVPILPMVLVNGSEGIGTGWSTYIPNYNPRDIVANLRRLLNDECTVPMHPWYRGFKGSIVKSHNAKVAGATYTITGIIEAVDSTTLRITELPIRRWTQDFKEFIESVTLDPKNKDKETFIEDCTMQGDSDDVYFVLKLTEENMTKVMEEGLVKKFKLTTTIGTSNMHLFDSDGKIRKYDTPEQILEEFYKLRLEFYDKRKKALLQNMKLNFKKLENKVRFIRCVVNYEIVVNNRKRADLFLELREKNFDPFPNKKKKAEPAAVGATEEDEENEESPEATNGVDPSDYEYLIAMPIGTLTLEKMQELNAEREKLVIEVEELENTTPKSLWLKDLDTFDKDLDVLDQKDLAEEEERRIKREKNANKKEGSKAGPKKQGKKAAVKLPKVESDTEGDGVEPVVAKRGAQRKKPAKKVNGAGSDDEDYVAEKAKPEDQKKKQTKKASAPVDEDEDEDDMPTLKDRIANFRLDDSSPDSSAMETETTEEQNEDKGPKGPSRRGRLKKGLSSLAVISDDDDDDADFAVEVPEVQVEKKGRGRKTAAATKPKAAATRKRAPAQGKAVMLKPTEDSNTSAPSPEKKVRKMRESPFNKKSGSILQRGSTAAASSSETTAEASPPSGSSAEPAAAPQPRRTARATTSKPVYISESDPEDEVVELTDDSDFDADGDSDDE
;
A
#
# COMPACT_ATOMS: atom_id res chain seq x y z
N MET A 1 -0.95 -41.68 -7.68
CA MET A 1 -0.85 -40.22 -7.91
C MET A 1 -0.74 -39.44 -6.60
N THR A 2 -1.74 -39.49 -5.71
CA THR A 2 -1.86 -38.64 -4.51
C THR A 2 -0.60 -38.55 -3.64
N ILE A 3 0.09 -39.68 -3.42
CA ILE A 3 1.36 -39.75 -2.67
C ILE A 3 2.46 -38.92 -3.35
N VAL A 4 2.61 -39.02 -4.67
CA VAL A 4 3.62 -38.28 -5.46
C VAL A 4 3.34 -36.78 -5.39
N ASN A 5 2.11 -36.35 -5.66
CA ASN A 5 1.72 -34.94 -5.62
C ASN A 5 1.73 -34.37 -4.18
N LYS A 6 1.68 -35.21 -3.14
CA LYS A 6 1.91 -34.81 -1.74
C LYS A 6 3.39 -34.55 -1.44
N LYS A 7 4.31 -35.30 -2.07
CA LYS A 7 5.78 -35.14 -1.92
C LYS A 7 6.35 -34.02 -2.80
N ASN A 8 5.94 -33.91 -4.06
CA ASN A 8 6.29 -32.80 -4.95
C ASN A 8 5.03 -32.19 -5.56
N LYS A 9 4.60 -31.05 -4.99
CA LYS A 9 3.40 -30.31 -5.41
C LYS A 9 3.60 -29.53 -6.71
N ASN A 10 4.85 -29.26 -7.10
CA ASN A 10 5.19 -28.43 -8.26
C ASN A 10 5.22 -29.23 -9.57
N ALA A 11 5.48 -30.54 -9.49
CA ALA A 11 5.50 -31.46 -10.63
C ALA A 11 4.15 -31.64 -11.36
N ASN A 12 3.03 -31.36 -10.68
CA ASN A 12 1.66 -31.38 -11.23
C ASN A 12 1.34 -32.60 -12.13
N MET A 13 1.64 -33.81 -11.64
CA MET A 13 1.74 -35.01 -12.48
C MET A 13 0.37 -35.58 -12.89
N LYS A 14 0.20 -35.86 -14.19
CA LYS A 14 -1.00 -36.52 -14.73
C LYS A 14 -0.94 -38.03 -14.51
N ALA A 15 -2.10 -38.69 -14.53
CA ALA A 15 -2.21 -40.14 -14.32
C ALA A 15 -1.34 -40.95 -15.30
N HIS A 16 -1.28 -40.51 -16.56
CA HIS A 16 -0.41 -41.07 -17.61
C HIS A 16 1.07 -41.14 -17.18
N ASN A 17 1.60 -40.09 -16.55
CA ASN A 17 3.01 -40.04 -16.13
C ASN A 17 3.32 -40.99 -14.97
N VAL A 18 2.31 -41.46 -14.22
CA VAL A 18 2.48 -42.51 -13.23
C VAL A 18 2.30 -43.90 -13.87
N LYS A 19 1.32 -44.05 -14.78
CA LYS A 19 1.10 -45.29 -15.55
C LYS A 19 2.35 -45.71 -16.33
N SER A 20 3.07 -44.76 -16.95
CA SER A 20 4.29 -45.03 -17.72
C SER A 20 5.51 -45.48 -16.88
N HIS A 21 5.40 -45.47 -15.55
CA HIS A 21 6.44 -45.94 -14.62
C HIS A 21 5.98 -47.16 -13.79
N LEU A 22 4.92 -47.84 -14.23
CA LEU A 22 4.37 -49.03 -13.60
C LEU A 22 4.31 -50.18 -14.61
N TRP A 23 4.99 -51.29 -14.32
CA TRP A 23 4.67 -52.58 -14.93
C TRP A 23 3.61 -53.25 -14.06
N VAL A 24 2.52 -53.74 -14.67
CA VAL A 24 1.41 -54.37 -13.94
C VAL A 24 1.13 -55.71 -14.58
N PHE A 25 1.38 -56.78 -13.82
CA PHE A 25 0.93 -58.13 -14.17
C PHE A 25 -0.47 -58.34 -13.59
N VAL A 26 -1.40 -58.81 -14.41
CA VAL A 26 -2.77 -59.11 -13.99
C VAL A 26 -3.08 -60.54 -14.40
N ASN A 27 -3.50 -61.35 -13.43
CA ASN A 27 -4.17 -62.62 -13.67
C ASN A 27 -5.53 -62.53 -12.98
N ALA A 28 -6.61 -62.79 -13.72
CA ALA A 28 -7.98 -62.63 -13.24
C ALA A 28 -8.90 -63.61 -13.98
N LEU A 29 -9.87 -64.15 -13.25
CA LEU A 29 -11.01 -64.87 -13.83
C LEU A 29 -12.17 -63.88 -13.93
N ILE A 30 -12.78 -63.82 -15.10
CA ILE A 30 -13.83 -62.87 -15.47
C ILE A 30 -15.03 -63.68 -15.94
N ASP A 31 -16.19 -63.49 -15.33
CA ASP A 31 -17.41 -64.19 -15.73
C ASP A 31 -17.89 -63.68 -17.10
N ASN A 32 -18.21 -64.61 -18.01
CA ASN A 32 -18.72 -64.34 -19.37
C ASN A 32 -17.98 -63.21 -20.12
N PRO A 33 -16.66 -63.35 -20.37
CA PRO A 33 -15.83 -62.25 -20.85
C PRO A 33 -16.10 -61.92 -22.33
N ALA A 34 -16.50 -60.67 -22.56
CA ALA A 34 -16.55 -60.02 -23.87
C ALA A 34 -15.22 -59.33 -24.21
N PHE A 35 -14.85 -59.38 -25.49
CA PHE A 35 -13.62 -58.81 -26.06
C PHE A 35 -13.94 -57.90 -27.25
N ASP A 36 -12.95 -57.20 -27.79
CA ASP A 36 -13.07 -56.40 -29.02
C ASP A 36 -13.17 -57.26 -30.29
N SER A 37 -12.62 -58.48 -30.24
CA SER A 37 -12.32 -59.30 -31.40
C SER A 37 -12.18 -60.78 -31.01
N GLN A 38 -12.18 -61.67 -32.01
CA GLN A 38 -12.02 -63.11 -31.80
C GLN A 38 -10.58 -63.53 -31.42
N THR A 39 -9.56 -62.67 -31.57
CA THR A 39 -8.22 -62.92 -31.01
C THR A 39 -8.17 -62.70 -29.51
N LYS A 40 -9.16 -61.98 -28.95
CA LYS A 40 -9.38 -61.78 -27.50
C LYS A 40 -8.23 -61.02 -26.80
N GLU A 41 -7.56 -60.14 -27.53
CA GLU A 41 -6.46 -59.32 -27.03
C GLU A 41 -6.95 -58.20 -26.10
N THR A 42 -8.07 -57.52 -26.42
CA THR A 42 -8.63 -56.47 -25.54
C THR A 42 -9.95 -56.93 -24.91
N LEU A 43 -9.96 -57.08 -23.58
CA LEU A 43 -11.19 -57.31 -22.80
C LEU A 43 -12.05 -56.02 -22.81
N THR A 44 -13.31 -56.15 -23.22
CA THR A 44 -14.30 -55.03 -23.31
C THR A 44 -15.40 -55.10 -22.25
N THR A 45 -15.45 -56.19 -21.48
CA THR A 45 -16.38 -56.35 -20.34
C THR A 45 -16.25 -55.19 -19.35
N ARG A 46 -17.38 -54.66 -18.87
CA ARG A 46 -17.39 -53.57 -17.89
C ARG A 46 -17.08 -54.09 -16.48
N GLN A 47 -16.39 -53.29 -15.66
CA GLN A 47 -15.96 -53.68 -14.31
C GLN A 47 -17.09 -54.19 -13.39
N GLY A 48 -18.31 -53.66 -13.53
CA GLY A 48 -19.49 -54.11 -12.78
C GLY A 48 -20.00 -55.51 -13.16
N SER A 49 -19.49 -56.08 -14.25
CA SER A 49 -19.90 -57.38 -14.82
C SER A 49 -18.78 -58.43 -14.75
N PHE A 50 -17.69 -58.18 -14.02
CA PHE A 50 -16.54 -59.10 -13.94
C PHE A 50 -16.78 -60.36 -13.10
N GLY A 51 -17.90 -60.49 -12.39
CA GLY A 51 -18.13 -61.53 -11.37
C GLY A 51 -17.36 -61.31 -10.06
N SER A 52 -16.14 -60.77 -10.14
CA SER A 52 -15.24 -60.51 -9.02
C SER A 52 -14.86 -59.02 -8.89
N LYS A 53 -14.44 -58.62 -7.67
CA LYS A 53 -13.86 -57.29 -7.38
C LYS A 53 -12.39 -57.42 -6.97
N CYS A 54 -11.51 -56.69 -7.64
CA CYS A 54 -10.11 -56.55 -7.25
C CYS A 54 -9.90 -55.22 -6.48
N GLU A 55 -9.86 -55.30 -5.15
CA GLU A 55 -9.64 -54.13 -4.28
C GLU A 55 -8.19 -54.10 -3.76
N LEU A 56 -7.44 -53.06 -4.15
CA LEU A 56 -6.03 -52.89 -3.80
C LEU A 56 -5.85 -52.41 -2.35
N LYS A 57 -5.82 -53.37 -1.42
CA LYS A 57 -5.62 -53.14 0.02
C LYS A 57 -4.42 -52.23 0.31
N ASP A 58 -4.53 -51.37 1.32
CA ASP A 58 -3.50 -50.40 1.75
C ASP A 58 -2.08 -50.97 1.90
N LYS A 59 -1.96 -52.24 2.34
CA LYS A 59 -0.66 -52.93 2.45
C LYS A 59 0.06 -53.05 1.10
N PHE A 60 -0.68 -53.24 0.00
CA PHE A 60 -0.13 -53.25 -1.36
C PHE A 60 0.34 -51.85 -1.77
N LEU A 61 -0.47 -50.82 -1.54
CA LEU A 61 -0.11 -49.42 -1.86
C LEU A 61 1.14 -48.95 -1.08
N LYS A 62 1.24 -49.30 0.21
CA LYS A 62 2.43 -49.05 1.05
C LYS A 62 3.67 -49.81 0.57
N ASN A 63 3.52 -51.00 -0.02
CA ASN A 63 4.63 -51.73 -0.62
C ASN A 63 5.07 -51.09 -1.96
N VAL A 64 4.13 -50.67 -2.82
CA VAL A 64 4.44 -49.96 -4.08
C VAL A 64 5.17 -48.63 -3.81
N GLU A 65 4.88 -47.95 -2.70
CA GLU A 65 5.65 -46.77 -2.27
C GLU A 65 7.11 -47.11 -1.91
N LYS A 66 7.36 -48.28 -1.31
CA LYS A 66 8.72 -48.73 -0.91
C LYS A 66 9.59 -49.24 -2.07
N ILE A 67 8.98 -49.67 -3.19
CA ILE A 67 9.70 -50.25 -4.35
C ILE A 67 10.42 -49.18 -5.22
N GLY A 68 10.52 -47.93 -4.75
CA GLY A 68 11.28 -46.87 -5.44
C GLY A 68 10.59 -46.27 -6.68
N VAL A 69 9.42 -46.77 -7.08
CA VAL A 69 8.60 -46.16 -8.15
C VAL A 69 8.33 -44.69 -7.84
N VAL A 70 8.05 -44.36 -6.57
CA VAL A 70 7.79 -42.97 -6.16
C VAL A 70 9.03 -42.09 -6.32
N SER A 71 10.23 -42.56 -5.97
CA SER A 71 11.48 -41.80 -6.17
C SER A 71 11.83 -41.63 -7.64
N ASN A 72 11.61 -42.66 -8.48
CA ASN A 72 11.90 -42.58 -9.92
C ASN A 72 10.92 -41.65 -10.66
N VAL A 73 9.65 -41.66 -10.27
CA VAL A 73 8.63 -40.73 -10.79
C VAL A 73 8.93 -39.28 -10.37
N LEU A 74 9.45 -39.07 -9.16
CA LEU A 74 9.90 -37.77 -8.68
C LEU A 74 11.16 -37.28 -9.42
N SER A 75 12.21 -38.09 -9.52
CA SER A 75 13.45 -37.70 -10.22
C SER A 75 13.22 -37.46 -11.72
N TRP A 76 12.32 -38.22 -12.37
CA TRP A 76 11.88 -37.92 -13.73
C TRP A 76 11.18 -36.56 -13.83
N ALA A 77 10.31 -36.22 -12.87
CA ALA A 77 9.62 -34.94 -12.86
C ALA A 77 10.61 -33.78 -12.65
N ASP A 78 11.52 -33.90 -11.68
CA ASP A 78 12.51 -32.87 -11.40
C ASP A 78 13.51 -32.72 -12.56
N PHE A 79 13.93 -33.82 -13.21
CA PHE A 79 14.70 -33.77 -14.47
C PHE A 79 13.95 -33.04 -15.59
N LYS A 80 12.65 -33.31 -15.77
CA LYS A 80 11.81 -32.61 -16.77
C LYS A 80 11.75 -31.12 -16.47
N LEU A 81 11.54 -30.74 -15.21
CA LEU A 81 11.52 -29.34 -14.77
C LEU A 81 12.89 -28.68 -15.02
N SER A 82 14.01 -29.29 -14.60
CA SER A 82 15.35 -28.75 -14.91
C SER A 82 15.61 -28.62 -16.42
N LYS A 83 15.09 -29.52 -17.26
CA LYS A 83 15.15 -29.41 -18.73
C LYS A 83 14.29 -28.27 -19.29
N GLU A 84 13.19 -27.92 -18.63
CA GLU A 84 12.34 -26.77 -18.99
C GLU A 84 12.94 -25.43 -18.52
N LEU A 85 13.56 -25.39 -17.33
CA LEU A 85 14.32 -24.22 -16.85
C LEU A 85 15.58 -23.93 -17.69
N LYS A 86 16.26 -24.96 -18.20
CA LYS A 86 17.42 -24.80 -19.10
C LYS A 86 17.10 -24.07 -20.41
N LYS A 87 15.83 -23.98 -20.81
CA LYS A 87 15.40 -23.18 -21.97
C LYS A 87 15.52 -21.67 -21.74
N THR A 88 15.68 -21.22 -20.49
CA THR A 88 15.83 -19.81 -20.12
C THR A 88 17.26 -19.48 -19.65
N ASP A 89 18.23 -20.31 -19.98
CA ASP A 89 19.63 -20.12 -19.60
C ASP A 89 20.32 -19.04 -20.41
N GLY A 90 21.23 -18.32 -19.76
CA GLY A 90 22.19 -17.45 -20.43
C GLY A 90 23.38 -18.23 -20.97
N HIS A 91 24.11 -17.61 -21.89
CA HIS A 91 25.39 -18.11 -22.40
C HIS A 91 26.37 -16.94 -22.48
N LYS A 92 27.67 -17.21 -22.30
CA LYS A 92 28.70 -16.20 -22.59
C LYS A 92 28.67 -15.86 -24.08
N LYS A 93 28.35 -14.61 -24.39
CA LYS A 93 28.31 -13.98 -25.71
C LYS A 93 28.81 -12.55 -25.55
N SER A 94 29.47 -11.99 -26.57
CA SER A 94 30.03 -10.63 -26.50
C SER A 94 28.96 -9.52 -26.49
N ARG A 95 27.78 -9.76 -27.06
CA ARG A 95 26.65 -8.82 -27.03
C ARG A 95 25.33 -9.54 -26.83
N ILE A 96 24.37 -8.85 -26.21
CA ILE A 96 22.98 -9.29 -26.06
C ILE A 96 22.05 -8.22 -26.64
N SER A 97 21.04 -8.66 -27.38
CA SER A 97 19.96 -7.82 -27.91
C SER A 97 18.60 -8.29 -27.39
N GLY A 98 17.59 -7.44 -27.46
CA GLY A 98 16.21 -7.79 -27.08
C GLY A 98 15.86 -7.63 -25.59
N ILE A 99 16.81 -7.23 -24.73
CA ILE A 99 16.53 -6.88 -23.32
C ILE A 99 16.38 -5.36 -23.19
N PRO A 100 15.16 -4.81 -22.95
CA PRO A 100 14.97 -3.37 -22.81
C PRO A 100 15.64 -2.83 -21.53
N LYS A 101 16.15 -1.59 -21.61
CA LYS A 101 16.84 -0.86 -20.52
C LYS A 101 18.18 -1.44 -20.05
N LEU A 102 18.70 -2.51 -20.64
CA LEU A 102 20.08 -2.95 -20.41
C LEU A 102 21.06 -1.94 -21.04
N GLU A 103 21.97 -1.41 -20.23
CA GLU A 103 23.18 -0.73 -20.68
C GLU A 103 24.32 -1.75 -20.51
N ASP A 104 24.65 -2.47 -21.58
CA ASP A 104 25.66 -3.54 -21.58
C ASP A 104 27.07 -2.92 -21.50
N ALA A 105 28.02 -3.56 -20.81
CA ALA A 105 29.41 -3.08 -20.78
C ALA A 105 30.14 -3.47 -22.07
N ASN A 106 31.06 -2.65 -22.59
CA ASN A 106 31.65 -2.92 -23.91
C ASN A 106 32.40 -4.26 -23.98
N GLU A 107 33.05 -4.70 -22.88
CA GLU A 107 33.75 -5.99 -22.79
C GLU A 107 32.90 -7.13 -22.17
N ALA A 108 31.58 -6.92 -21.96
CA ALA A 108 30.71 -7.91 -21.31
C ALA A 108 30.62 -9.22 -22.12
N GLY A 109 31.16 -10.30 -21.57
CA GLY A 109 31.28 -11.60 -22.25
C GLY A 109 32.40 -11.67 -23.30
N GLY A 110 33.24 -10.65 -23.42
CA GLY A 110 34.49 -10.66 -24.17
C GLY A 110 35.63 -11.41 -23.47
N LYS A 111 36.86 -10.94 -23.65
CA LYS A 111 38.04 -11.48 -22.95
C LYS A 111 38.04 -11.03 -21.49
N ASP A 112 37.99 -9.71 -21.27
CA ASP A 112 38.03 -9.04 -19.96
C ASP A 112 36.69 -9.06 -19.20
N SER A 113 35.78 -9.95 -19.60
CA SER A 113 34.50 -10.24 -18.95
C SER A 113 34.56 -10.47 -17.43
N ASP A 114 35.68 -10.96 -16.91
CA ASP A 114 35.95 -11.21 -15.49
C ASP A 114 36.30 -9.94 -14.71
N LYS A 115 36.63 -8.85 -15.40
CA LYS A 115 36.76 -7.49 -14.83
C LYS A 115 35.44 -6.72 -14.89
N CYS A 116 34.53 -7.09 -15.78
CA CYS A 116 33.25 -6.41 -15.96
C CYS A 116 32.32 -6.59 -14.74
N THR A 117 31.71 -5.50 -14.32
CA THR A 117 30.70 -5.41 -13.25
C THR A 117 29.33 -5.08 -13.83
N LEU A 118 28.31 -5.88 -13.49
CA LEU A 118 26.91 -5.54 -13.74
C LEU A 118 26.34 -4.86 -12.50
N ILE A 119 25.86 -3.62 -12.65
CA ILE A 119 25.13 -2.90 -11.59
C ILE A 119 23.63 -3.18 -11.75
N LEU A 120 23.03 -3.86 -10.76
CA LEU A 120 21.58 -3.99 -10.63
C LEU A 120 21.05 -2.87 -9.76
N THR A 121 20.22 -2.00 -10.35
CA THR A 121 19.73 -0.78 -9.70
C THR A 121 18.26 -0.90 -9.30
N GLU A 122 17.89 -0.28 -8.18
CA GLU A 122 16.48 -0.18 -7.79
C GLU A 122 15.73 0.85 -8.65
N GLY A 123 15.00 0.35 -9.66
CA GLY A 123 14.25 1.19 -10.58
C GLY A 123 15.11 2.06 -11.50
N ASP A 124 14.44 2.97 -12.20
CA ASP A 124 15.06 3.87 -13.19
C ASP A 124 15.77 5.07 -12.57
N SER A 125 15.38 5.47 -11.35
CA SER A 125 16.02 6.54 -10.56
C SER A 125 17.47 6.17 -10.21
N ALA A 126 17.67 5.00 -9.62
CA ALA A 126 18.99 4.47 -9.31
C ALA A 126 19.82 4.22 -10.58
N LYS A 127 19.19 3.80 -11.71
CA LYS A 127 19.86 3.73 -13.02
C LYS A 127 20.40 5.09 -13.47
N ALA A 128 19.64 6.17 -13.32
CA ALA A 128 20.09 7.50 -13.72
C ALA A 128 21.34 7.96 -12.93
N LEU A 129 21.41 7.63 -11.63
CA LEU A 129 22.60 7.88 -10.82
C LEU A 129 23.79 7.00 -11.25
N ALA A 130 23.56 5.70 -11.45
CA ALA A 130 24.59 4.76 -11.92
C ALA A 130 25.18 5.18 -13.28
N MET A 131 24.34 5.57 -14.24
CA MET A 131 24.78 6.07 -15.55
C MET A 131 25.51 7.41 -15.47
N SER A 132 25.16 8.27 -14.50
CA SER A 132 25.91 9.50 -14.22
C SER A 132 27.33 9.20 -13.70
N GLY A 133 27.47 8.16 -12.87
CA GLY A 133 28.75 7.70 -12.32
C GLY A 133 29.63 6.92 -13.30
N ILE A 134 29.04 6.08 -14.15
CA ILE A 134 29.75 5.35 -15.22
C ILE A 134 30.42 6.30 -16.23
N ALA A 135 29.91 7.53 -16.38
CA ALA A 135 30.57 8.56 -17.17
C ALA A 135 31.92 9.06 -16.58
N GLU A 136 32.25 8.72 -15.32
CA GLU A 136 33.55 9.00 -14.68
C GLU A 136 34.50 7.77 -14.72
N VAL A 137 33.97 6.55 -14.60
CA VAL A 137 34.77 5.29 -14.53
C VAL A 137 34.89 4.49 -15.84
N GLY A 138 34.16 4.88 -16.89
CA GLY A 138 34.20 4.24 -18.21
C GLY A 138 33.16 3.12 -18.40
N ARG A 139 32.76 2.90 -19.66
CA ARG A 139 31.71 1.93 -20.05
C ARG A 139 32.23 0.51 -20.35
N ASP A 140 33.55 0.31 -20.38
CA ASP A 140 34.12 -0.96 -20.85
C ASP A 140 33.93 -2.08 -19.82
N HIS A 141 34.00 -1.74 -18.54
CA HIS A 141 33.90 -2.67 -17.42
C HIS A 141 32.67 -2.44 -16.53
N TYR A 142 31.74 -1.55 -16.88
CA TYR A 142 30.52 -1.31 -16.09
C TYR A 142 29.28 -1.26 -16.98
N GLY A 143 28.29 -2.10 -16.65
CA GLY A 143 26.95 -2.08 -17.26
C GLY A 143 25.86 -1.92 -16.21
N VAL A 144 24.65 -1.55 -16.62
CA VAL A 144 23.52 -1.27 -15.72
C VAL A 144 22.24 -1.95 -16.20
N PHE A 145 21.52 -2.57 -15.28
CA PHE A 145 20.16 -3.08 -15.53
C PHE A 145 19.21 -2.76 -14.37
N PRO A 146 18.09 -2.05 -14.59
CA PRO A 146 17.17 -1.66 -13.53
C PRO A 146 16.18 -2.78 -13.19
N LEU A 147 16.10 -3.12 -11.91
CA LEU A 147 15.06 -3.97 -11.35
C LEU A 147 13.71 -3.24 -11.34
N ARG A 148 12.62 -3.98 -11.54
CA ARG A 148 11.24 -3.47 -11.56
C ARG A 148 10.64 -3.32 -10.15
N GLY A 149 11.34 -3.80 -9.13
CA GLY A 149 10.95 -3.81 -7.72
C GLY A 149 11.41 -5.07 -7.00
N LYS A 150 10.66 -5.51 -5.99
CA LYS A 150 10.97 -6.71 -5.19
C LYS A 150 10.97 -7.98 -6.04
N LEU A 151 12.15 -8.57 -6.18
CA LEU A 151 12.39 -9.81 -6.94
C LEU A 151 11.58 -11.01 -6.39
N LEU A 152 11.23 -11.95 -7.25
CA LEU A 152 10.50 -13.17 -6.85
C LEU A 152 11.37 -14.08 -5.98
N ASN A 153 10.97 -14.37 -4.74
CA ASN A 153 11.60 -15.41 -3.92
C ASN A 153 11.41 -16.80 -4.58
N VAL A 154 12.48 -17.33 -5.16
CA VAL A 154 12.45 -18.51 -6.02
C VAL A 154 12.38 -19.85 -5.30
N ARG A 155 12.86 -19.95 -4.04
CA ARG A 155 12.99 -21.22 -3.30
C ARG A 155 11.72 -22.05 -3.23
N GLU A 156 10.59 -21.35 -3.17
CA GLU A 156 9.26 -21.92 -2.99
C GLU A 156 8.26 -21.27 -3.97
N ALA A 157 8.75 -20.85 -5.15
CA ALA A 157 7.92 -20.44 -6.28
C ALA A 157 7.60 -21.66 -7.16
N ASN A 158 6.42 -21.70 -7.77
CA ASN A 158 6.11 -22.76 -8.72
C ASN A 158 6.97 -22.58 -9.99
N HIS A 159 7.36 -23.67 -10.63
CA HIS A 159 8.22 -23.69 -11.82
C HIS A 159 7.75 -22.72 -12.91
N LYS A 160 6.43 -22.71 -13.20
CA LYS A 160 5.82 -21.78 -14.15
C LYS A 160 5.99 -20.31 -13.73
N GLN A 161 5.95 -19.97 -12.44
CA GLN A 161 6.15 -18.58 -11.97
C GLN A 161 7.60 -18.11 -12.16
N ILE A 162 8.57 -19.03 -12.11
CA ILE A 162 9.98 -18.72 -12.37
C ILE A 162 10.20 -18.58 -13.88
N MET A 163 9.60 -19.47 -14.70
CA MET A 163 9.67 -19.38 -16.16
C MET A 163 8.96 -18.13 -16.71
N ASP A 164 7.75 -17.81 -16.25
CA ASP A 164 6.98 -16.65 -16.71
C ASP A 164 7.59 -15.30 -16.24
N ASN A 165 8.54 -15.32 -15.31
CA ASN A 165 9.18 -14.09 -14.80
C ASN A 165 10.33 -13.62 -15.70
N ALA A 166 10.01 -12.71 -16.61
CA ALA A 166 10.95 -12.05 -17.51
C ALA A 166 12.14 -11.34 -16.80
N GLU A 167 12.01 -10.90 -15.55
CA GLU A 167 13.11 -10.27 -14.81
C GLU A 167 14.20 -11.28 -14.45
N ILE A 168 13.81 -12.47 -13.99
CA ILE A 168 14.72 -13.60 -13.75
C ILE A 168 15.35 -14.07 -15.07
N GLN A 169 14.56 -14.15 -16.16
CA GLN A 169 15.11 -14.48 -17.48
C GLN A 169 16.17 -13.47 -17.92
N ASN A 170 15.90 -12.16 -17.79
CA ASN A 170 16.83 -11.11 -18.16
C ASN A 170 18.14 -11.22 -17.37
N ILE A 171 18.07 -11.33 -16.03
CA ILE A 171 19.28 -11.45 -15.19
C ILE A 171 20.10 -12.69 -15.58
N LYS A 172 19.45 -13.84 -15.83
CA LYS A 172 20.12 -15.05 -16.33
C LYS A 172 20.84 -14.82 -17.66
N GLN A 173 20.17 -14.16 -18.61
CA GLN A 173 20.73 -13.87 -19.92
C GLN A 173 21.91 -12.88 -19.83
N ILE A 174 21.73 -11.73 -19.17
CA ILE A 174 22.75 -10.67 -19.02
C ILE A 174 24.05 -11.22 -18.41
N LEU A 175 23.96 -12.07 -17.39
CA LEU A 175 25.11 -12.66 -16.72
C LEU A 175 25.66 -13.93 -17.39
N GLY A 176 24.89 -14.62 -18.24
CA GLY A 176 25.29 -15.91 -18.82
C GLY A 176 25.10 -17.12 -17.88
N LEU A 177 24.08 -17.07 -17.01
CA LEU A 177 23.83 -18.08 -15.97
C LEU A 177 23.08 -19.32 -16.51
N GLN A 178 23.62 -20.50 -16.21
CA GLN A 178 23.17 -21.80 -16.71
C GLN A 178 22.66 -22.68 -15.56
N HIS A 179 21.44 -23.24 -15.68
CA HIS A 179 20.75 -23.89 -14.58
C HIS A 179 21.31 -25.31 -14.30
N GLY A 180 21.64 -25.58 -13.03
CA GLY A 180 22.27 -26.84 -12.62
C GLY A 180 23.76 -26.94 -12.97
N LYS A 181 24.42 -25.83 -13.30
CA LYS A 181 25.88 -25.72 -13.43
C LYS A 181 26.46 -25.22 -12.12
N GLN A 182 27.50 -25.88 -11.62
CA GLN A 182 28.35 -25.34 -10.55
C GLN A 182 29.37 -24.37 -11.18
N TYR A 183 29.68 -23.31 -10.43
CA TYR A 183 30.58 -22.24 -10.84
C TYR A 183 31.66 -22.05 -9.77
N ASP A 184 32.88 -22.48 -10.09
CA ASP A 184 34.07 -22.30 -9.24
C ASP A 184 34.82 -21.01 -9.60
N SER A 185 34.52 -20.42 -10.77
CA SER A 185 35.01 -19.12 -11.20
C SER A 185 34.05 -18.44 -12.18
N THR A 186 34.21 -17.11 -12.31
CA THR A 186 33.35 -16.25 -13.14
C THR A 186 33.76 -16.20 -14.61
N LYS A 187 34.89 -16.81 -15.02
CA LYS A 187 35.42 -16.78 -16.40
C LYS A 187 34.43 -17.27 -17.47
N GLY A 188 33.49 -18.14 -17.07
CA GLY A 188 32.42 -18.67 -17.92
C GLY A 188 31.12 -17.84 -17.96
N LEU A 189 31.08 -16.68 -17.29
CA LEU A 189 29.98 -15.70 -17.30
C LEU A 189 30.28 -14.56 -18.27
N ARG A 190 29.31 -13.63 -18.42
CA ARG A 190 29.50 -12.36 -19.12
C ARG A 190 30.12 -11.26 -18.25
N TYR A 191 29.93 -11.37 -16.93
CA TYR A 191 30.39 -10.41 -15.94
C TYR A 191 31.08 -11.15 -14.79
N GLY A 192 32.20 -10.60 -14.32
CA GLY A 192 32.95 -11.08 -13.17
C GLY A 192 32.35 -10.68 -11.83
N HIS A 193 31.65 -9.54 -11.81
CA HIS A 193 31.08 -8.96 -10.61
C HIS A 193 29.61 -8.56 -10.80
N LEU A 194 28.84 -8.67 -9.73
CA LEU A 194 27.43 -8.30 -9.63
C LEU A 194 27.26 -7.33 -8.47
N MET A 195 27.10 -6.05 -8.81
CA MET A 195 26.97 -4.94 -7.86
C MET A 195 25.50 -4.61 -7.63
N ILE A 196 25.07 -4.60 -6.38
CA ILE A 196 23.72 -4.22 -5.96
C ILE A 196 23.73 -2.73 -5.59
N MET A 197 22.82 -1.96 -6.17
CA MET A 197 22.67 -0.52 -5.95
C MET A 197 21.19 -0.19 -5.71
N THR A 198 20.74 -0.47 -4.48
CA THR A 198 19.40 -0.13 -3.98
C THR A 198 19.39 1.23 -3.30
N ASP A 199 18.20 1.76 -3.04
CA ASP A 199 18.07 2.81 -2.05
C ASP A 199 18.53 2.26 -0.69
N GLN A 200 19.13 3.11 0.16
CA GLN A 200 19.63 2.70 1.48
C GLN A 200 18.52 2.84 2.53
N ASP A 201 17.41 2.17 2.24
CA ASP A 201 16.26 2.00 3.10
C ASP A 201 16.00 0.50 3.35
N HIS A 202 15.00 0.20 4.18
CA HIS A 202 14.65 -1.17 4.53
C HIS A 202 14.16 -2.02 3.33
N ASP A 203 13.45 -1.43 2.36
CA ASP A 203 12.97 -2.20 1.20
C ASP A 203 14.11 -2.50 0.20
N GLY A 204 15.10 -1.62 0.11
CA GLY A 204 16.39 -1.87 -0.53
C GLY A 204 17.13 -3.05 0.09
N SER A 205 17.28 -3.09 1.42
CA SER A 205 17.84 -4.24 2.15
C SER A 205 17.13 -5.56 1.80
N HIS A 206 15.81 -5.55 1.65
CA HIS A 206 15.06 -6.72 1.22
C HIS A 206 15.33 -7.11 -0.25
N ILE A 207 15.55 -6.14 -1.15
CA ILE A 207 15.97 -6.42 -2.54
C ILE A 207 17.38 -7.02 -2.57
N LYS A 208 18.35 -6.50 -1.79
CA LYS A 208 19.68 -7.10 -1.61
C LYS A 208 19.54 -8.57 -1.19
N GLY A 209 18.75 -8.84 -0.14
CA GLY A 209 18.50 -10.19 0.38
C GLY A 209 17.79 -11.12 -0.60
N LEU A 210 16.80 -10.63 -1.35
CA LEU A 210 16.10 -11.41 -2.37
C LEU A 210 17.02 -11.81 -3.54
N LEU A 211 17.97 -10.95 -3.92
CA LEU A 211 18.97 -11.28 -4.94
C LEU A 211 20.01 -12.29 -4.42
N ILE A 212 20.52 -12.10 -3.20
CA ILE A 212 21.37 -13.09 -2.49
C ILE A 212 20.68 -14.45 -2.48
N ASN A 213 19.40 -14.49 -2.08
CA ASN A 213 18.57 -15.69 -2.08
C ASN A 213 18.39 -16.30 -3.49
N PHE A 214 18.17 -15.48 -4.51
CA PHE A 214 18.04 -15.95 -5.90
C PHE A 214 19.32 -16.66 -6.38
N ILE A 215 20.50 -16.06 -6.16
CA ILE A 215 21.77 -16.70 -6.51
C ILE A 215 22.02 -17.94 -5.64
N HIS A 216 21.83 -17.85 -4.31
CA HIS A 216 21.99 -18.98 -3.40
C HIS A 216 21.09 -20.17 -3.77
N SER A 217 19.88 -19.94 -4.28
CA SER A 217 18.91 -21.00 -4.59
C SER A 217 19.26 -21.83 -5.83
N PHE A 218 20.03 -21.27 -6.77
CA PHE A 218 20.31 -21.91 -8.06
C PHE A 218 21.81 -22.13 -8.31
N TRP A 219 22.68 -21.31 -7.71
CA TRP A 219 24.12 -21.33 -7.87
C TRP A 219 24.84 -21.05 -6.53
N PRO A 220 24.70 -21.90 -5.48
CA PRO A 220 25.33 -21.68 -4.18
C PRO A 220 26.84 -21.41 -4.27
N SER A 221 27.56 -22.12 -5.14
CA SER A 221 29.02 -21.96 -5.30
C SER A 221 29.41 -20.56 -5.78
N LEU A 222 28.54 -19.87 -6.51
CA LEU A 222 28.83 -18.54 -7.06
C LEU A 222 28.88 -17.46 -5.97
N LEU A 223 28.19 -17.66 -4.83
CA LEU A 223 28.35 -16.80 -3.64
C LEU A 223 29.64 -17.06 -2.87
N LYS A 224 30.30 -18.22 -3.10
CA LYS A 224 31.62 -18.56 -2.54
C LYS A 224 32.78 -17.99 -3.37
N VAL A 225 32.53 -17.50 -4.58
CA VAL A 225 33.56 -16.87 -5.41
C VAL A 225 33.88 -15.47 -4.85
N PRO A 226 35.15 -15.18 -4.48
CA PRO A 226 35.52 -13.90 -3.87
C PRO A 226 35.14 -12.69 -4.73
N SER A 227 34.54 -11.69 -4.09
CA SER A 227 34.11 -10.43 -4.72
C SER A 227 33.15 -10.59 -5.92
N PHE A 228 32.50 -11.76 -6.12
CA PHE A 228 31.46 -11.89 -7.15
C PHE A 228 30.28 -10.99 -6.82
N LEU A 229 29.73 -11.08 -5.59
CA LEU A 229 28.63 -10.23 -5.15
C LEU A 229 29.18 -9.02 -4.38
N VAL A 230 28.65 -7.85 -4.73
CA VAL A 230 29.16 -6.54 -4.34
C VAL A 230 27.98 -5.64 -3.98
N GLU A 231 28.15 -4.73 -3.03
CA GLU A 231 27.21 -3.64 -2.75
C GLU A 231 27.81 -2.27 -3.08
N PHE A 232 26.95 -1.34 -3.51
CA PHE A 232 27.23 0.09 -3.60
C PHE A 232 26.47 0.86 -2.49
N THR A 233 27.16 1.23 -1.41
CA THR A 233 26.62 2.00 -0.29
C THR A 233 26.65 3.50 -0.58
N THR A 234 25.61 4.25 -0.20
CA THR A 234 25.58 5.72 -0.27
C THR A 234 25.17 6.34 1.08
N PRO A 235 25.56 7.60 1.38
CA PRO A 235 25.17 8.25 2.63
C PRO A 235 23.65 8.45 2.73
N ILE A 236 23.08 8.10 3.90
CA ILE A 236 21.66 8.33 4.23
C ILE A 236 21.45 9.78 4.70
N ILE A 237 22.44 10.37 5.37
CA ILE A 237 22.36 11.74 5.90
C ILE A 237 23.63 12.50 5.54
N LYS A 238 23.50 13.78 5.19
CA LYS A 238 24.63 14.72 5.11
C LYS A 238 24.37 15.93 5.99
N ALA A 239 25.25 16.16 6.96
CA ALA A 239 25.28 17.40 7.74
C ALA A 239 26.25 18.38 7.07
N THR A 240 25.80 19.60 6.74
CA THR A 240 26.62 20.63 6.09
C THR A 240 26.71 21.89 6.95
N LYS A 241 27.92 22.43 7.09
CA LYS A 241 28.19 23.71 7.74
C LYS A 241 29.33 24.44 7.01
N ASN A 242 29.04 25.66 6.54
CA ASN A 242 29.94 26.50 5.73
C ASN A 242 30.43 25.82 4.44
N LYS A 243 31.55 25.08 4.53
CA LYS A 243 32.14 24.29 3.42
C LYS A 243 32.46 22.85 3.83
N SER A 244 32.20 22.48 5.08
CA SER A 244 32.33 21.10 5.54
C SER A 244 31.00 20.38 5.34
N THR A 245 31.05 19.17 4.78
CA THR A 245 29.90 18.27 4.66
C THR A 245 30.33 16.90 5.18
N ILE A 246 29.64 16.42 6.22
CA ILE A 246 29.90 15.13 6.85
C ILE A 246 28.81 14.15 6.38
N PRO A 247 29.15 13.09 5.64
CA PRO A 247 28.23 12.01 5.30
C PRO A 247 28.13 10.98 6.43
N PHE A 248 26.91 10.50 6.69
CA PHE A 248 26.62 9.37 7.59
C PHE A 248 25.92 8.26 6.80
N TYR A 249 26.29 7.01 7.07
CA TYR A 249 25.78 5.84 6.34
C TYR A 249 24.70 5.10 7.13
N THR A 250 24.56 5.39 8.42
CA THR A 250 23.49 4.88 9.29
C THR A 250 22.89 6.00 10.15
N ILE A 251 21.67 5.80 10.66
CA ILE A 251 21.01 6.75 11.56
C ILE A 251 21.72 6.84 12.94
N PRO A 252 22.13 5.73 13.60
CA PRO A 252 22.86 5.80 14.87
C PRO A 252 24.15 6.63 14.82
N GLU A 253 24.95 6.51 13.75
CA GLU A 253 26.17 7.33 13.56
C GLU A 253 25.85 8.84 13.55
N TYR A 254 24.74 9.23 12.94
CA TYR A 254 24.28 10.63 12.92
C TYR A 254 23.72 11.07 14.28
N GLU A 255 22.93 10.22 14.95
CA GLU A 255 22.37 10.54 16.26
C GLU A 255 23.45 10.69 17.34
N ASP A 256 24.44 9.80 17.37
CA ASP A 256 25.57 9.89 18.29
C ASP A 256 26.40 11.15 18.03
N TRP A 257 26.68 11.47 16.76
CA TRP A 257 27.32 12.73 16.38
C TRP A 257 26.51 13.95 16.81
N LYS A 258 25.19 13.95 16.58
CA LYS A 258 24.26 15.02 16.97
C LYS A 258 24.23 15.22 18.48
N ARG A 259 24.20 14.12 19.25
CA ARG A 259 24.23 14.11 20.71
C ARG A 259 25.53 14.69 21.25
N ASN A 260 26.66 14.31 20.66
CA ASN A 260 27.99 14.81 21.00
C ASN A 260 28.20 16.31 20.65
N LEU A 261 27.41 16.87 19.73
CA LEU A 261 27.44 18.30 19.39
C LEU A 261 26.62 19.19 20.34
N GLY A 262 25.67 18.61 21.08
CA GLY A 262 24.77 19.35 21.98
C GLY A 262 24.13 20.58 21.33
N ALA A 263 24.20 21.74 22.02
CA ALA A 263 23.62 22.99 21.55
C ALA A 263 24.20 23.51 20.20
N SER A 264 25.36 23.01 19.75
CA SER A 264 25.91 23.39 18.44
C SER A 264 25.20 22.71 17.26
N ALA A 265 24.36 21.70 17.49
CA ALA A 265 23.69 20.95 16.42
C ALA A 265 22.75 21.80 15.55
N SER A 266 22.14 22.86 16.11
CA SER A 266 21.28 23.80 15.37
C SER A 266 22.02 24.59 14.27
N SER A 267 23.35 24.69 14.36
CA SER A 267 24.19 25.44 13.42
C SER A 267 24.63 24.63 12.18
N TRP A 268 24.00 23.48 11.93
CA TRP A 268 24.27 22.60 10.79
C TRP A 268 22.99 22.37 9.98
N THR A 269 23.06 22.54 8.66
CA THR A 269 21.98 22.17 7.75
C THR A 269 22.02 20.65 7.53
N ILE A 270 20.93 19.97 7.88
CA ILE A 270 20.81 18.51 7.73
C ILE A 270 19.98 18.21 6.47
N LYS A 271 20.50 17.33 5.61
CA LYS A 271 19.75 16.79 4.47
C LYS A 271 19.74 15.27 4.52
N TYR A 272 18.53 14.70 4.53
CA TYR A 272 18.28 13.27 4.41
C TYR A 272 18.23 12.85 2.94
N TYR A 273 18.79 11.69 2.62
CA TYR A 273 18.93 11.12 1.28
C TYR A 273 18.12 9.82 1.20
N LYS A 274 16.80 9.97 1.14
CA LYS A 274 15.82 8.86 1.28
C LYS A 274 15.81 7.87 0.11
N GLY A 275 16.50 8.19 -0.98
CA GLY A 275 16.72 7.29 -2.11
C GLY A 275 17.80 7.84 -3.05
N LEU A 276 18.36 7.00 -3.90
CA LEU A 276 19.45 7.31 -4.82
C LEU A 276 19.10 8.46 -5.79
N GLY A 277 17.81 8.58 -6.16
CA GLY A 277 17.30 9.72 -6.94
C GLY A 277 17.40 11.09 -6.25
N THR A 278 17.68 11.13 -4.94
CA THR A 278 17.91 12.37 -4.16
C THR A 278 19.35 12.91 -4.30
N SER A 279 20.27 12.06 -4.79
CA SER A 279 21.64 12.47 -5.10
C SER A 279 21.71 13.08 -6.49
N THR A 280 22.38 14.23 -6.61
CA THR A 280 22.62 14.88 -7.90
C THR A 280 23.60 14.08 -8.76
N SER A 281 23.57 14.26 -10.09
CA SER A 281 24.57 13.66 -10.99
C SER A 281 26.02 14.07 -10.68
N LYS A 282 26.25 15.20 -9.99
CA LYS A 282 27.56 15.60 -9.48
C LYS A 282 28.01 14.70 -8.32
N GLU A 283 27.13 14.49 -7.34
CA GLU A 283 27.39 13.55 -6.23
C GLU A 283 27.55 12.11 -6.74
N GLY A 284 26.77 11.70 -7.75
CA GLY A 284 26.94 10.40 -8.41
C GLY A 284 28.32 10.21 -9.03
N LYS A 285 28.89 11.24 -9.67
CA LYS A 285 30.28 11.20 -10.15
C LYS A 285 31.28 11.17 -9.00
N GLU A 286 31.06 11.92 -7.93
CA GLU A 286 31.92 11.91 -6.75
C GLU A 286 31.94 10.53 -6.06
N TYR A 287 30.79 9.86 -5.92
CA TYR A 287 30.71 8.50 -5.38
C TYR A 287 31.43 7.47 -6.26
N PHE A 288 31.32 7.57 -7.60
CA PHE A 288 31.98 6.65 -8.53
C PHE A 288 33.49 6.94 -8.69
N LYS A 289 33.90 8.20 -8.54
CA LYS A 289 35.32 8.58 -8.44
C LYS A 289 35.98 7.96 -7.21
N ASP A 290 35.26 7.90 -6.10
CA ASP A 290 35.67 7.19 -4.88
C ASP A 290 34.90 5.87 -4.68
N ILE A 291 34.74 5.10 -5.78
CA ILE A 291 34.06 3.80 -5.76
C ILE A 291 34.70 2.82 -4.76
N ARG A 292 35.98 3.00 -4.38
CA ARG A 292 36.71 2.15 -3.41
C ARG A 292 36.26 2.29 -1.95
N ASN A 293 35.49 3.34 -1.63
CA ASN A 293 34.90 3.52 -0.30
C ASN A 293 33.39 3.24 -0.30
N HIS A 294 32.71 3.50 -1.42
CA HIS A 294 31.30 3.17 -1.65
C HIS A 294 31.06 1.68 -1.99
N LYS A 295 32.07 0.97 -2.50
CA LYS A 295 32.02 -0.46 -2.77
C LYS A 295 32.26 -1.30 -1.50
N LYS A 296 31.39 -2.27 -1.24
CA LYS A 296 31.56 -3.33 -0.23
C LYS A 296 31.54 -4.71 -0.91
N ASP A 297 32.45 -5.62 -0.55
CA ASP A 297 32.44 -6.99 -1.06
C ASP A 297 31.69 -7.94 -0.10
N PHE A 298 30.78 -8.77 -0.61
CA PHE A 298 30.22 -9.86 0.19
C PHE A 298 31.21 -11.02 0.31
N VAL A 299 31.27 -11.63 1.49
CA VAL A 299 32.22 -12.71 1.81
C VAL A 299 31.47 -13.91 2.40
N TRP A 300 31.70 -15.08 1.80
CA TRP A 300 31.32 -16.38 2.36
C TRP A 300 32.41 -16.85 3.32
N VAL A 301 32.04 -17.24 4.53
CA VAL A 301 32.96 -17.76 5.54
C VAL A 301 32.83 -19.27 5.67
N ASP A 302 31.61 -19.75 5.92
CA ASP A 302 31.29 -21.16 6.10
C ASP A 302 29.82 -21.43 5.75
N ASP A 303 29.38 -22.68 5.74
CA ASP A 303 28.02 -23.03 5.28
C ASP A 303 26.87 -22.58 6.21
N GLN A 304 27.15 -22.00 7.38
CA GLN A 304 26.14 -21.27 8.16
C GLN A 304 25.67 -20.00 7.45
N ASP A 305 26.49 -19.39 6.59
CA ASP A 305 26.03 -18.27 5.74
C ASP A 305 24.87 -18.71 4.83
N GLY A 306 24.91 -19.96 4.35
CA GLY A 306 23.80 -20.58 3.63
C GLY A 306 22.58 -20.84 4.53
N ASN A 307 22.82 -21.36 5.74
CA ASN A 307 21.79 -21.60 6.76
C ASN A 307 20.99 -20.32 7.10
N GLU A 308 21.67 -19.17 7.24
CA GLU A 308 21.04 -17.88 7.53
C GLU A 308 20.23 -17.33 6.34
N ILE A 309 20.69 -17.53 5.10
CA ILE A 309 19.88 -17.20 3.91
C ILE A 309 18.64 -18.12 3.82
N GLU A 310 18.75 -19.39 4.22
CA GLU A 310 17.60 -20.30 4.32
C GLU A 310 16.63 -19.88 5.44
N LEU A 311 17.14 -19.43 6.59
CA LEU A 311 16.36 -18.87 7.70
C LEU A 311 15.48 -17.71 7.21
N ALA A 312 16.07 -16.72 6.55
CA ALA A 312 15.33 -15.56 6.05
C ALA A 312 14.27 -15.93 4.99
N PHE A 313 14.63 -16.75 3.98
CA PHE A 313 13.80 -16.88 2.77
C PHE A 313 13.01 -18.20 2.60
N SER A 314 13.26 -19.23 3.41
CA SER A 314 12.52 -20.50 3.32
C SER A 314 11.11 -20.40 3.89
N LYS A 315 10.09 -20.77 3.10
CA LYS A 315 8.69 -20.81 3.59
C LYS A 315 8.44 -21.91 4.62
N LYS A 316 9.40 -22.82 4.83
CA LYS A 316 9.33 -23.86 5.86
C LYS A 316 9.75 -23.35 7.25
N ARG A 317 10.74 -22.45 7.31
CA ARG A 317 11.39 -21.94 8.54
C ARG A 317 10.64 -20.78 9.21
N ILE A 318 9.33 -20.93 9.38
CA ILE A 318 8.47 -19.86 9.96
C ILE A 318 8.68 -19.75 11.47
N ALA A 319 8.80 -20.87 12.19
CA ALA A 319 9.04 -20.87 13.63
C ALA A 319 10.40 -20.25 13.97
N ASP A 320 11.44 -20.66 13.23
CA ASP A 320 12.81 -20.15 13.32
C ASP A 320 12.83 -18.62 13.15
N ARG A 321 12.14 -18.08 12.14
CA ARG A 321 12.04 -16.61 11.96
C ARG A 321 11.28 -15.90 13.06
N LYS A 322 10.29 -16.54 13.68
CA LYS A 322 9.62 -15.95 14.84
C LYS A 322 10.59 -15.84 16.03
N GLN A 323 11.36 -16.89 16.30
CA GLN A 323 12.39 -16.85 17.34
C GLN A 323 13.48 -15.80 17.04
N TRP A 324 14.00 -15.80 15.82
CA TRP A 324 14.97 -14.82 15.30
C TRP A 324 14.55 -13.37 15.54
N LEU A 325 13.30 -13.03 15.20
CA LEU A 325 12.75 -11.67 15.35
C LEU A 325 12.28 -11.36 16.79
N THR A 326 11.96 -12.37 17.60
CA THR A 326 11.71 -12.20 19.04
C THR A 326 13.02 -11.91 19.80
N ASN A 327 14.14 -12.44 19.30
CA ASN A 327 15.49 -12.23 19.84
C ASN A 327 16.15 -10.94 19.31
N PHE A 328 15.45 -10.11 18.52
CA PHE A 328 16.00 -8.86 18.00
C PHE A 328 16.29 -7.86 19.14
N GLN A 329 17.52 -7.34 19.16
CA GLN A 329 17.92 -6.30 20.11
C GLN A 329 17.87 -4.92 19.43
N PRO A 330 17.05 -3.97 19.93
CA PRO A 330 17.09 -2.57 19.47
C PRO A 330 18.50 -1.99 19.54
N GLY A 331 18.88 -1.19 18.54
CA GLY A 331 20.25 -0.71 18.38
C GLY A 331 21.18 -1.67 17.63
N THR A 332 20.71 -2.84 17.18
CA THR A 332 21.46 -3.66 16.20
C THR A 332 21.52 -2.94 14.84
N TYR A 333 22.73 -2.72 14.30
CA TYR A 333 22.93 -2.21 12.93
C TYR A 333 24.18 -2.82 12.29
N LEU A 334 24.30 -2.69 10.96
CA LEU A 334 25.49 -3.11 10.21
C LEU A 334 26.53 -1.97 10.17
N ASP A 335 27.77 -2.25 10.58
CA ASP A 335 28.85 -1.26 10.55
C ASP A 335 29.33 -0.98 9.11
N HIS A 336 28.96 0.18 8.59
CA HIS A 336 29.28 0.59 7.23
C HIS A 336 30.73 1.10 7.07
N ARG A 337 31.57 1.05 8.12
CA ARG A 337 33.01 1.37 8.06
C ARG A 337 33.83 0.19 7.55
N GLU A 338 33.38 -1.05 7.80
CA GLU A 338 34.01 -2.25 7.23
C GLU A 338 33.92 -2.25 5.69
N LYS A 339 34.88 -2.91 5.02
CA LYS A 339 34.90 -3.05 3.53
C LYS A 339 34.39 -4.40 3.03
N LYS A 340 34.08 -5.32 3.95
CA LYS A 340 33.62 -6.69 3.68
C LYS A 340 32.37 -6.96 4.50
N ILE A 341 31.36 -7.56 3.89
CA ILE A 341 30.10 -7.91 4.55
C ILE A 341 29.97 -9.44 4.57
N LYS A 342 29.89 -10.05 5.75
CA LYS A 342 29.59 -11.49 5.86
C LYS A 342 28.09 -11.69 5.59
N TYR A 343 27.70 -12.73 4.87
CA TYR A 343 26.28 -12.96 4.59
C TYR A 343 25.45 -13.10 5.88
N ARG A 344 25.94 -13.79 6.93
CA ARG A 344 25.26 -13.84 8.24
C ARG A 344 25.11 -12.48 8.92
N ASP A 345 26.10 -11.59 8.79
CA ASP A 345 26.04 -10.24 9.37
C ASP A 345 24.97 -9.40 8.64
N PHE A 346 24.93 -9.46 7.30
CA PHE A 346 23.88 -8.83 6.50
C PHE A 346 22.47 -9.32 6.90
N ILE A 347 22.28 -10.63 7.04
CA ILE A 347 20.99 -11.19 7.48
C ILE A 347 20.63 -10.64 8.87
N ASN A 348 21.53 -10.79 9.85
CA ASN A 348 21.24 -10.54 11.27
C ASN A 348 21.38 -9.08 11.73
N LYS A 349 21.90 -8.17 10.89
CA LYS A 349 22.10 -6.75 11.23
C LYS A 349 21.46 -5.76 10.27
N GLU A 350 21.02 -6.21 9.09
CA GLU A 350 20.38 -5.34 8.10
C GLU A 350 19.02 -5.89 7.65
N LEU A 351 18.94 -7.13 7.17
CA LEU A 351 17.67 -7.74 6.74
C LEU A 351 16.70 -7.97 7.92
N ILE A 352 17.21 -8.09 9.15
CA ILE A 352 16.39 -8.11 10.35
C ILE A 352 15.64 -6.78 10.57
N LEU A 353 16.25 -5.65 10.23
CA LEU A 353 15.64 -4.31 10.37
C LEU A 353 14.48 -4.15 9.40
N PHE A 354 14.67 -4.57 8.15
CA PHE A 354 13.57 -4.73 7.20
C PHE A 354 12.45 -5.61 7.77
N SER A 355 12.81 -6.77 8.32
CA SER A 355 11.82 -7.74 8.81
C SER A 355 10.98 -7.20 9.97
N MET A 356 11.58 -6.37 10.84
CA MET A 356 10.90 -5.66 11.92
C MET A 356 10.03 -4.49 11.41
N ALA A 357 10.56 -3.65 10.52
CA ALA A 357 9.78 -2.57 9.89
C ALA A 357 8.60 -3.10 9.07
N ASP A 358 8.78 -4.24 8.40
CA ASP A 358 7.76 -4.95 7.63
C ASP A 358 6.65 -5.53 8.52
N LEU A 359 6.96 -5.89 9.77
CA LEU A 359 5.96 -6.23 10.78
C LEU A 359 5.23 -4.98 11.28
N GLN A 360 5.96 -3.95 11.71
CA GLN A 360 5.42 -2.67 12.23
C GLN A 360 4.44 -2.01 11.26
N ARG A 361 4.71 -2.03 9.95
CA ARG A 361 3.81 -1.47 8.93
C ARG A 361 2.66 -2.40 8.50
N SER A 362 2.71 -3.70 8.85
CA SER A 362 1.75 -4.70 8.37
C SER A 362 0.76 -5.19 9.43
N ILE A 363 1.19 -5.26 10.70
CA ILE A 363 0.40 -5.68 11.86
C ILE A 363 0.06 -4.41 12.68
N PRO A 364 -1.20 -4.20 13.09
CA PRO A 364 -1.56 -3.01 13.88
C PRO A 364 -1.29 -3.19 15.39
N SER A 365 -1.38 -2.09 16.14
CA SER A 365 -1.49 -2.12 17.60
C SER A 365 -2.88 -2.60 18.05
N MET A 366 -3.00 -3.20 19.23
CA MET A 366 -4.32 -3.51 19.82
C MET A 366 -5.05 -2.27 20.34
N VAL A 367 -4.34 -1.17 20.63
CA VAL A 367 -4.92 0.02 21.26
C VAL A 367 -5.84 0.77 20.29
N ASP A 368 -5.35 1.14 19.11
CA ASP A 368 -6.12 1.86 18.08
C ASP A 368 -6.54 1.00 16.87
N GLY A 369 -6.00 -0.22 16.75
CA GLY A 369 -6.22 -1.06 15.56
C GLY A 369 -5.54 -0.56 14.28
N PHE A 370 -4.69 0.47 14.37
CA PHE A 370 -4.03 1.06 13.21
C PHE A 370 -2.63 0.54 12.97
N LYS A 371 -2.30 0.51 11.68
CA LYS A 371 -0.93 0.47 11.16
C LYS A 371 -0.41 1.91 11.03
N PRO A 372 0.91 2.17 11.11
CA PRO A 372 1.49 3.51 11.04
C PRO A 372 0.94 4.40 9.92
N GLY A 373 0.77 3.88 8.69
CA GLY A 373 0.19 4.66 7.58
C GLY A 373 -1.24 5.16 7.84
N GLN A 374 -2.10 4.37 8.48
CA GLN A 374 -3.46 4.77 8.87
C GLN A 374 -3.43 5.82 9.99
N ARG A 375 -2.48 5.68 10.91
CA ARG A 375 -2.26 6.60 12.03
C ARG A 375 -1.74 7.95 11.58
N LYS A 376 -0.76 7.98 10.66
CA LYS A 376 -0.26 9.17 9.98
C LYS A 376 -1.38 9.93 9.26
N ILE A 377 -2.27 9.22 8.56
CA ILE A 377 -3.47 9.80 7.94
C ILE A 377 -4.41 10.45 8.97
N LEU A 378 -4.72 9.77 10.07
CA LEU A 378 -5.61 10.30 11.11
C LEU A 378 -5.00 11.51 11.84
N PHE A 379 -3.71 11.44 12.17
CA PHE A 379 -2.94 12.54 12.74
C PHE A 379 -2.98 13.80 11.88
N SER A 380 -2.70 13.69 10.58
CA SER A 380 -2.77 14.83 9.67
C SER A 380 -4.21 15.35 9.49
N ALA A 381 -5.24 14.49 9.56
CA ALA A 381 -6.64 14.95 9.55
C ALA A 381 -7.00 15.75 10.82
N PHE A 382 -6.48 15.34 11.99
CA PHE A 382 -6.66 16.07 13.25
C PHE A 382 -5.85 17.38 13.28
N LYS A 383 -4.59 17.36 12.84
CA LYS A 383 -3.70 18.54 12.74
C LYS A 383 -4.28 19.61 11.81
N ARG A 384 -4.91 19.21 10.71
CA ARG A 384 -5.61 20.09 9.74
C ARG A 384 -7.04 20.48 10.17
N ASN A 385 -7.60 19.85 11.20
CA ASN A 385 -9.03 19.91 11.53
C ASN A 385 -9.92 19.69 10.29
N LEU A 386 -9.81 18.52 9.66
CA LEU A 386 -10.37 18.21 8.34
C LEU A 386 -11.91 18.05 8.34
N VAL A 387 -12.63 19.15 8.58
CA VAL A 387 -14.10 19.26 8.54
C VAL A 387 -14.59 19.60 7.13
N LYS A 388 -13.85 20.45 6.39
CA LYS A 388 -14.14 20.78 4.99
C LYS A 388 -13.59 19.70 4.05
N GLU A 389 -14.35 19.35 3.03
CA GLU A 389 -13.96 18.32 2.06
C GLU A 389 -12.74 18.73 1.24
N THR A 390 -11.78 17.80 1.11
CA THR A 390 -10.53 18.00 0.37
C THR A 390 -10.31 16.81 -0.57
N LYS A 391 -9.77 17.03 -1.77
CA LYS A 391 -9.47 15.95 -2.73
C LYS A 391 -8.47 14.96 -2.12
N VAL A 392 -8.68 13.66 -2.26
CA VAL A 392 -7.83 12.63 -1.66
C VAL A 392 -6.37 12.77 -2.11
N ALA A 393 -6.11 13.17 -3.36
CA ALA A 393 -4.76 13.45 -3.85
C ALA A 393 -4.09 14.67 -3.19
N GLN A 394 -4.84 15.72 -2.85
CA GLN A 394 -4.31 16.88 -2.12
C GLN A 394 -4.06 16.52 -0.65
N PHE A 395 -4.95 15.72 -0.07
CA PHE A 395 -4.80 15.25 1.30
C PHE A 395 -3.65 14.24 1.44
N SER A 396 -3.39 13.36 0.46
CA SER A 396 -2.24 12.45 0.51
C SER A 396 -0.90 13.18 0.49
N GLY A 397 -0.75 14.26 -0.27
CA GLY A 397 0.44 15.13 -0.21
C GLY A 397 0.62 15.78 1.16
N TYR A 398 -0.44 16.42 1.68
CA TYR A 398 -0.46 17.03 3.03
C TYR A 398 -0.14 16.03 4.15
N VAL A 399 -0.64 14.79 4.04
CA VAL A 399 -0.26 13.70 4.96
C VAL A 399 1.23 13.38 4.80
N SER A 400 1.72 13.23 3.57
CA SER A 400 3.12 12.83 3.33
C SER A 400 4.13 13.81 3.91
N GLU A 401 3.85 15.11 3.76
CA GLU A 401 4.61 16.21 4.33
C GLU A 401 4.52 16.26 5.87
N HIS A 402 3.33 16.48 6.43
CA HIS A 402 3.21 16.78 7.85
C HIS A 402 3.31 15.58 8.79
N SER A 403 3.33 14.35 8.25
CA SER A 403 3.62 13.12 9.01
C SER A 403 4.96 12.48 8.64
N ALA A 404 5.81 13.17 7.85
CA ALA A 404 7.08 12.64 7.35
C ALA A 404 6.95 11.25 6.71
N TYR A 405 5.92 10.98 5.90
CA TYR A 405 5.76 9.66 5.28
C TYR A 405 6.75 9.48 4.12
N HIS A 406 7.66 8.50 4.25
CA HIS A 406 8.77 8.29 3.32
C HIS A 406 8.42 7.44 2.08
N HIS A 407 7.31 6.70 2.09
CA HIS A 407 6.91 5.87 0.94
C HIS A 407 6.02 6.64 -0.05
N GLY A 408 5.88 6.16 -1.29
CA GLY A 408 5.14 6.89 -2.32
C GLY A 408 3.64 7.13 -1.99
N GLU A 409 3.17 8.35 -2.25
CA GLU A 409 1.80 8.84 -1.96
C GLU A 409 0.67 7.95 -2.48
N GLN A 410 0.88 7.18 -3.56
CA GLN A 410 -0.09 6.21 -4.07
C GLN A 410 -0.54 5.21 -2.97
N SER A 411 0.35 4.90 -2.03
CA SER A 411 0.03 4.06 -0.87
C SER A 411 -0.84 4.79 0.15
N LEU A 412 -0.57 6.08 0.44
CA LEU A 412 -1.43 6.89 1.31
C LEU A 412 -2.81 7.06 0.69
N ALA A 413 -2.90 7.45 -0.58
CA ALA A 413 -4.16 7.64 -1.28
C ALA A 413 -5.05 6.39 -1.28
N SER A 414 -4.47 5.19 -1.50
CA SER A 414 -5.21 3.93 -1.40
C SER A 414 -5.59 3.56 0.05
N THR A 415 -4.81 3.98 1.04
CA THR A 415 -5.13 3.79 2.46
C THR A 415 -6.26 4.73 2.92
N ILE A 416 -6.24 6.00 2.50
CA ILE A 416 -7.33 6.97 2.72
C ILE A 416 -8.65 6.42 2.13
N VAL A 417 -8.61 5.91 0.90
CA VAL A 417 -9.76 5.26 0.27
C VAL A 417 -10.27 4.08 1.12
N GLY A 418 -9.37 3.18 1.56
CA GLY A 418 -9.74 2.05 2.41
C GLY A 418 -10.34 2.45 3.77
N MET A 419 -9.94 3.59 4.36
CA MET A 419 -10.50 4.11 5.61
C MET A 419 -11.84 4.85 5.45
N ALA A 420 -12.21 5.22 4.23
CA ALA A 420 -13.45 5.90 3.88
C ALA A 420 -14.54 4.97 3.31
N GLN A 421 -14.17 3.79 2.81
CA GLN A 421 -15.09 2.81 2.23
C GLN A 421 -16.18 2.37 3.22
N ASN A 422 -17.42 2.33 2.73
CA ASN A 422 -18.66 2.11 3.49
C ASN A 422 -19.55 0.97 2.94
N PHE A 423 -19.14 0.26 1.89
CA PHE A 423 -19.92 -0.84 1.31
C PHE A 423 -19.89 -2.10 2.20
N VAL A 424 -20.92 -2.96 2.08
CA VAL A 424 -21.09 -4.17 2.89
C VAL A 424 -19.84 -5.07 2.83
N GLY A 425 -19.25 -5.33 4.00
CA GLY A 425 -18.02 -6.12 4.13
C GLY A 425 -16.70 -5.34 4.06
N SER A 426 -16.76 -3.99 4.08
CA SER A 426 -15.59 -3.11 4.30
C SER A 426 -15.44 -2.74 5.79
N ASN A 427 -15.59 -1.47 6.16
CA ASN A 427 -15.53 -0.98 7.54
C ASN A 427 -16.92 -1.06 8.20
N ASN A 428 -16.99 -1.35 9.51
CA ASN A 428 -18.24 -1.18 10.26
C ASN A 428 -18.46 0.31 10.60
N ILE A 429 -17.38 1.04 10.93
CA ILE A 429 -17.40 2.50 11.07
C ILE A 429 -16.29 3.10 10.20
N ASN A 430 -16.68 3.76 9.10
CA ASN A 430 -15.75 4.51 8.25
C ASN A 430 -15.38 5.84 8.91
N LEU A 431 -14.11 6.00 9.28
CA LEU A 431 -13.61 7.18 10.01
C LEU A 431 -13.48 8.43 9.12
N PHE A 432 -13.51 8.22 7.81
CA PHE A 432 -13.50 9.25 6.78
C PHE A 432 -14.78 9.15 5.94
N TYR A 433 -15.25 10.29 5.45
CA TYR A 433 -16.42 10.38 4.57
C TYR A 433 -16.04 10.07 3.12
N PRO A 434 -16.76 9.17 2.42
CA PRO A 434 -16.53 8.87 1.00
C PRO A 434 -17.23 9.89 0.09
N GLY A 435 -16.60 11.06 -0.12
CA GLY A 435 -17.06 12.08 -1.07
C GLY A 435 -16.84 11.69 -2.53
N GLY A 436 -17.73 10.84 -3.07
CA GLY A 436 -17.69 10.36 -4.46
C GLY A 436 -17.49 8.86 -4.58
N GLN A 437 -16.98 8.38 -5.73
CA GLN A 437 -16.85 6.95 -6.00
C GLN A 437 -15.60 6.33 -5.33
N PHE A 438 -15.75 5.93 -4.06
CA PHE A 438 -14.71 5.26 -3.25
C PHE A 438 -14.57 3.75 -3.52
N GLY A 439 -15.29 3.22 -4.51
CA GLY A 439 -15.32 1.81 -4.88
C GLY A 439 -16.44 1.08 -4.15
N THR A 440 -16.99 0.04 -4.78
CA THR A 440 -18.27 -0.55 -4.39
C THR A 440 -18.11 -2.01 -3.98
N ARG A 441 -19.21 -2.61 -3.51
CA ARG A 441 -19.30 -4.05 -3.27
C ARG A 441 -18.99 -4.88 -4.52
N SER A 442 -19.21 -4.33 -5.72
CA SER A 442 -19.12 -5.07 -6.97
C SER A 442 -17.74 -5.66 -7.28
N GLN A 443 -16.65 -4.96 -6.90
CA GLN A 443 -15.27 -5.48 -7.03
C GLN A 443 -14.50 -5.53 -5.70
N GLY A 444 -15.15 -5.18 -4.59
CA GLY A 444 -14.51 -5.03 -3.28
C GLY A 444 -13.62 -3.79 -3.23
N GLY A 445 -14.13 -2.64 -3.68
CA GLY A 445 -13.43 -1.36 -3.63
C GLY A 445 -12.34 -1.14 -4.69
N LYS A 446 -12.04 -2.11 -5.54
CA LYS A 446 -11.02 -2.00 -6.62
C LYS A 446 -11.45 -1.06 -7.76
N ASP A 447 -12.75 -0.81 -7.84
CA ASP A 447 -13.47 0.07 -8.76
C ASP A 447 -13.53 1.53 -8.28
N ALA A 448 -12.82 1.87 -7.20
CA ALA A 448 -12.64 3.24 -6.74
C ALA A 448 -12.07 4.15 -7.83
N ALA A 449 -12.61 5.37 -7.92
CA ALA A 449 -12.09 6.39 -8.82
C ALA A 449 -10.70 6.86 -8.37
N ASN A 450 -9.94 7.43 -9.31
CA ASN A 450 -8.61 7.96 -9.00
C ASN A 450 -8.69 9.11 -7.99
N ALA A 451 -7.75 9.16 -7.04
CA ALA A 451 -7.67 10.11 -5.92
C ALA A 451 -7.79 11.61 -6.29
N ARG A 452 -7.60 11.99 -7.57
CA ARG A 452 -7.83 13.35 -8.08
C ARG A 452 -9.30 13.74 -8.27
N TYR A 453 -10.21 12.76 -8.29
CA TYR A 453 -11.65 12.94 -8.53
C TYR A 453 -12.52 12.80 -7.28
N ILE A 454 -11.99 12.22 -6.21
CA ILE A 454 -12.71 11.89 -4.99
C ILE A 454 -12.26 12.77 -3.82
N PHE A 455 -13.19 13.09 -2.94
CA PHE A 455 -13.04 14.03 -1.83
C PHE A 455 -13.28 13.33 -0.49
N THR A 456 -12.69 13.85 0.58
CA THR A 456 -12.94 13.32 1.92
C THR A 456 -12.84 14.39 3.01
N LYS A 457 -13.44 14.09 4.15
CA LYS A 457 -13.42 14.80 5.43
C LYS A 457 -13.51 13.78 6.56
N LEU A 458 -13.26 14.20 7.80
CA LEU A 458 -13.54 13.35 8.97
C LEU A 458 -15.04 13.07 9.08
N SER A 459 -15.40 11.81 9.40
CA SER A 459 -16.75 11.47 9.86
C SER A 459 -17.01 12.09 11.24
N GLN A 460 -18.25 12.49 11.53
CA GLN A 460 -18.61 13.16 12.80
C GLN A 460 -18.25 12.28 14.02
N ILE A 461 -18.62 11.00 13.96
CA ILE A 461 -18.30 9.98 14.96
C ILE A 461 -16.80 9.83 15.27
N THR A 462 -15.90 10.20 14.35
CA THR A 462 -14.45 9.98 14.51
C THR A 462 -13.86 10.78 15.67
N ARG A 463 -14.37 11.97 15.99
CA ARG A 463 -13.93 12.73 17.16
C ARG A 463 -14.69 12.42 18.46
N LEU A 464 -15.74 11.60 18.39
CA LEU A 464 -16.30 10.91 19.56
C LEU A 464 -15.45 9.68 19.89
N ILE A 465 -15.08 8.88 18.88
CA ILE A 465 -14.22 7.71 19.03
C ILE A 465 -12.82 8.10 19.54
N PHE A 466 -12.26 9.22 19.08
CA PHE A 466 -10.94 9.73 19.46
C PHE A 466 -11.05 11.15 20.08
N PRO A 467 -11.35 11.26 21.39
CA PRO A 467 -11.59 12.54 22.06
C PRO A 467 -10.39 13.48 21.98
N LYS A 468 -10.66 14.76 21.70
CA LYS A 468 -9.61 15.80 21.62
C LYS A 468 -8.85 15.98 22.94
N ASP A 469 -9.51 15.74 24.07
CA ASP A 469 -8.92 15.81 25.41
C ASP A 469 -7.83 14.76 25.65
N ASP A 470 -7.86 13.64 24.92
CA ASP A 470 -6.85 12.60 25.01
C ASP A 470 -5.59 12.92 24.20
N ASP A 471 -5.68 13.81 23.19
CA ASP A 471 -4.55 14.17 22.31
C ASP A 471 -3.31 14.61 23.13
N ILE A 472 -3.52 15.39 24.20
CA ILE A 472 -2.44 15.90 25.07
C ILE A 472 -1.75 14.83 25.94
N LEU A 473 -2.29 13.61 25.99
CA LEU A 473 -1.74 12.48 26.75
C LEU A 473 -0.86 11.56 25.88
N LEU A 474 -0.87 11.75 24.56
CA LEU A 474 -0.28 10.81 23.62
C LEU A 474 1.23 11.03 23.45
N ASN A 475 1.99 9.95 23.39
CA ASN A 475 3.41 9.99 23.09
C ASN A 475 3.63 10.16 21.58
N TYR A 476 3.65 11.43 21.14
CA TYR A 476 3.99 11.88 19.78
C TYR A 476 5.44 11.56 19.43
N LEU A 477 5.66 10.93 18.28
CA LEU A 477 6.99 10.60 17.79
C LEU A 477 7.65 11.82 17.11
N ASN A 478 8.97 11.75 16.91
CA ASN A 478 9.75 12.75 16.19
C ASN A 478 10.53 12.06 15.05
N GLU A 479 10.37 12.55 13.83
CA GLU A 479 10.97 12.00 12.61
C GLU A 479 11.49 13.17 11.76
N ASP A 480 12.67 13.05 11.16
CA ASP A 480 13.46 14.13 10.52
C ASP A 480 13.80 15.39 11.37
N GLY A 481 13.28 15.53 12.59
CA GLY A 481 13.30 16.78 13.37
C GLY A 481 11.95 17.49 13.40
N GLN A 482 10.86 16.75 13.20
CA GLN A 482 9.47 17.22 13.20
C GLN A 482 8.61 16.32 14.08
N SER A 483 7.72 16.89 14.89
CA SER A 483 6.68 16.12 15.60
C SER A 483 5.66 15.55 14.61
N ILE A 484 5.54 14.22 14.62
CA ILE A 484 4.68 13.41 13.74
C ILE A 484 3.56 12.73 14.56
N GLU A 485 3.02 11.60 14.09
CA GLU A 485 1.93 10.89 14.76
C GLU A 485 2.36 10.25 16.10
N PRO A 486 1.41 9.90 17.00
CA PRO A 486 1.74 9.20 18.23
C PRO A 486 2.05 7.72 18.00
N SER A 487 2.76 7.13 18.95
CA SER A 487 3.01 5.67 19.02
C SER A 487 1.72 4.84 18.86
N TRP A 488 0.63 5.26 19.51
CA TRP A 488 -0.75 4.85 19.25
C TRP A 488 -1.74 5.94 19.68
N TYR A 489 -2.93 5.95 19.10
CA TYR A 489 -4.08 6.67 19.66
C TYR A 489 -4.76 5.83 20.74
N VAL A 490 -5.54 6.47 21.62
CA VAL A 490 -6.40 5.78 22.60
C VAL A 490 -7.87 6.11 22.31
N PRO A 491 -8.59 5.26 21.54
CA PRO A 491 -10.02 5.46 21.32
C PRO A 491 -10.86 5.17 22.57
N ILE A 492 -12.15 5.50 22.57
CA ILE A 492 -13.09 5.13 23.66
C ILE A 492 -13.50 3.64 23.64
N LEU A 493 -13.30 2.95 22.52
CA LEU A 493 -13.58 1.51 22.32
C LEU A 493 -12.54 0.89 21.37
N PRO A 494 -12.21 -0.40 21.46
CA PRO A 494 -11.13 -1.01 20.67
C PRO A 494 -11.50 -1.11 19.19
N MET A 495 -11.06 -0.12 18.41
CA MET A 495 -11.34 -0.02 16.97
C MET A 495 -10.80 -1.21 16.15
N VAL A 496 -9.83 -1.95 16.69
CA VAL A 496 -9.32 -3.22 16.14
C VAL A 496 -10.38 -4.33 16.08
N LEU A 497 -11.37 -4.31 16.98
CA LEU A 497 -12.53 -5.21 16.93
C LEU A 497 -13.65 -4.64 16.06
N VAL A 498 -13.87 -3.32 16.09
CA VAL A 498 -14.90 -2.65 15.27
C VAL A 498 -14.69 -2.90 13.77
N ASN A 499 -13.51 -2.55 13.24
CA ASN A 499 -13.22 -2.64 11.80
C ASN A 499 -12.37 -3.87 11.41
N GLY A 500 -11.96 -4.68 12.39
CA GLY A 500 -11.07 -5.81 12.17
C GLY A 500 -9.68 -5.40 11.68
N SER A 501 -8.89 -6.36 11.22
CA SER A 501 -7.66 -6.10 10.47
C SER A 501 -7.15 -7.33 9.71
N GLU A 502 -6.45 -7.12 8.59
CA GLU A 502 -5.72 -8.16 7.86
C GLU A 502 -4.29 -7.67 7.59
N GLY A 503 -3.29 -8.48 7.93
CA GLY A 503 -1.88 -8.11 7.82
C GLY A 503 -0.97 -9.32 7.59
N ILE A 504 0.06 -9.14 6.76
CA ILE A 504 1.07 -10.17 6.49
C ILE A 504 2.42 -9.48 6.48
N GLY A 505 3.21 -9.68 7.53
CA GLY A 505 4.61 -9.24 7.59
C GLY A 505 5.56 -10.43 7.53
N THR A 506 6.81 -10.22 7.94
CA THR A 506 7.82 -11.28 7.94
C THR A 506 7.68 -12.17 9.18
N GLY A 507 7.28 -13.43 8.99
CA GLY A 507 7.14 -14.44 10.06
C GLY A 507 5.78 -14.48 10.76
N TRP A 508 5.07 -13.36 10.86
CA TRP A 508 3.70 -13.28 11.40
C TRP A 508 2.68 -12.81 10.37
N SER A 509 1.41 -13.13 10.64
CA SER A 509 0.26 -12.56 9.95
C SER A 509 -0.87 -12.39 10.96
N THR A 510 -1.78 -11.46 10.70
CA THR A 510 -2.98 -11.26 11.50
C THR A 510 -4.22 -11.28 10.63
N TYR A 511 -5.29 -11.85 11.17
CA TYR A 511 -6.64 -11.73 10.63
C TYR A 511 -7.62 -11.65 11.81
N ILE A 512 -8.25 -10.50 11.93
CA ILE A 512 -9.29 -10.18 12.92
C ILE A 512 -10.52 -9.78 12.11
N PRO A 513 -11.67 -10.47 12.25
CA PRO A 513 -12.90 -10.06 11.59
C PRO A 513 -13.52 -8.86 12.30
N ASN A 514 -14.49 -8.21 11.67
CA ASN A 514 -15.23 -7.11 12.25
C ASN A 514 -16.24 -7.64 13.30
N TYR A 515 -16.54 -6.84 14.32
CA TYR A 515 -17.52 -7.12 15.37
C TYR A 515 -18.50 -5.94 15.51
N ASN A 516 -19.65 -6.18 16.14
CA ASN A 516 -20.69 -5.19 16.36
C ASN A 516 -20.24 -4.13 17.39
N PRO A 517 -20.26 -2.82 17.05
CA PRO A 517 -19.96 -1.76 18.02
C PRO A 517 -20.80 -1.85 19.29
N ARG A 518 -22.10 -2.18 19.19
CA ARG A 518 -23.01 -2.24 20.35
C ARG A 518 -22.66 -3.40 21.29
N ASP A 519 -22.21 -4.55 20.78
CA ASP A 519 -21.75 -5.68 21.61
C ASP A 519 -20.45 -5.33 22.35
N ILE A 520 -19.55 -4.59 21.68
CA ILE A 520 -18.31 -4.08 22.28
C ILE A 520 -18.64 -3.09 23.40
N VAL A 521 -19.51 -2.10 23.15
CA VAL A 521 -19.94 -1.13 24.16
C VAL A 521 -20.68 -1.80 25.33
N ALA A 522 -21.53 -2.79 25.07
CA ALA A 522 -22.20 -3.57 26.11
C ALA A 522 -21.18 -4.31 27.00
N ASN A 523 -20.15 -4.92 26.42
CA ASN A 523 -19.08 -5.56 27.19
C ASN A 523 -18.16 -4.56 27.91
N LEU A 524 -17.94 -3.34 27.37
CA LEU A 524 -17.27 -2.26 28.11
C LEU A 524 -18.09 -1.80 29.32
N ARG A 525 -19.42 -1.62 29.18
CA ARG A 525 -20.31 -1.32 30.31
C ARG A 525 -20.28 -2.43 31.37
N ARG A 526 -20.26 -3.71 30.96
CA ARG A 526 -20.06 -4.85 31.87
C ARG A 526 -18.75 -4.76 32.64
N LEU A 527 -17.63 -4.57 31.95
CA LEU A 527 -16.31 -4.42 32.59
C LEU A 527 -16.25 -3.19 33.52
N LEU A 528 -16.93 -2.09 33.18
CA LEU A 528 -17.05 -0.90 34.04
C LEU A 528 -17.93 -1.16 35.28
N ASN A 529 -18.91 -2.06 35.20
CA ASN A 529 -19.69 -2.54 36.34
C ASN A 529 -19.00 -3.70 37.10
N ASP A 530 -17.79 -4.08 36.70
CA ASP A 530 -17.04 -5.23 37.21
C ASP A 530 -17.76 -6.59 36.99
N GLU A 531 -18.64 -6.65 35.98
CA GLU A 531 -19.33 -7.86 35.48
C GLU A 531 -18.49 -8.65 34.45
N CYS A 532 -18.80 -9.95 34.30
CA CYS A 532 -18.18 -10.80 33.27
C CYS A 532 -18.58 -10.40 31.83
N THR A 533 -17.64 -10.56 30.89
CA THR A 533 -17.86 -10.35 29.45
C THR A 533 -18.72 -11.45 28.82
N VAL A 534 -19.52 -11.08 27.81
CA VAL A 534 -20.33 -11.99 26.99
C VAL A 534 -19.57 -12.30 25.68
N PRO A 535 -19.46 -13.58 25.25
CA PRO A 535 -18.74 -13.94 24.03
C PRO A 535 -19.25 -13.24 22.77
N MET A 536 -18.38 -12.47 22.10
CA MET A 536 -18.70 -11.69 20.91
C MET A 536 -18.59 -12.54 19.64
N HIS A 537 -19.39 -12.22 18.62
CA HIS A 537 -19.42 -12.95 17.35
C HIS A 537 -19.17 -12.00 16.15
N PRO A 538 -18.51 -12.45 15.08
CA PRO A 538 -18.23 -11.58 13.92
C PRO A 538 -19.50 -11.00 13.30
N TRP A 539 -19.50 -9.70 13.04
CA TRP A 539 -20.65 -8.94 12.53
C TRP A 539 -20.18 -7.84 11.57
N TYR A 540 -20.95 -7.62 10.51
CA TYR A 540 -20.61 -6.70 9.42
C TYR A 540 -21.79 -5.76 9.14
N ARG A 541 -21.54 -4.45 9.14
CA ARG A 541 -22.57 -3.44 8.88
C ARG A 541 -23.23 -3.66 7.50
N GLY A 542 -24.55 -3.60 7.47
CA GLY A 542 -25.38 -3.80 6.28
C GLY A 542 -25.43 -5.23 5.72
N PHE A 543 -24.81 -6.22 6.37
CA PHE A 543 -24.88 -7.63 5.92
C PHE A 543 -26.16 -8.30 6.39
N LYS A 544 -26.87 -8.95 5.46
CA LYS A 544 -28.22 -9.53 5.70
C LYS A 544 -28.19 -11.05 5.88
N GLY A 545 -27.07 -11.69 5.53
CA GLY A 545 -26.89 -13.14 5.61
C GLY A 545 -26.59 -13.63 7.02
N SER A 546 -26.51 -14.96 7.18
CA SER A 546 -26.27 -15.58 8.49
C SER A 546 -24.77 -15.83 8.76
N ILE A 547 -24.34 -15.59 9.99
CA ILE A 547 -22.98 -15.91 10.48
C ILE A 547 -23.14 -16.89 11.65
N VAL A 548 -22.81 -18.17 11.44
CA VAL A 548 -23.06 -19.24 12.40
C VAL A 548 -21.74 -19.86 12.89
N LYS A 549 -21.57 -19.96 14.22
CA LYS A 549 -20.41 -20.62 14.84
C LYS A 549 -20.45 -22.12 14.58
N SER A 550 -19.38 -22.70 14.05
CA SER A 550 -19.36 -24.13 13.68
C SER A 550 -19.38 -25.03 14.91
N HIS A 551 -20.23 -26.08 14.93
CA HIS A 551 -20.44 -26.95 16.10
C HIS A 551 -19.17 -27.64 16.67
N ASN A 552 -18.13 -27.83 15.86
CA ASN A 552 -16.86 -28.44 16.29
C ASN A 552 -15.78 -27.39 16.70
N ALA A 553 -16.17 -26.14 16.95
CA ALA A 553 -15.26 -25.07 17.34
C ALA A 553 -14.83 -25.21 18.81
N LYS A 554 -13.51 -25.19 19.07
CA LYS A 554 -12.97 -24.88 20.39
C LYS A 554 -13.33 -23.45 20.79
N VAL A 555 -13.30 -23.15 22.10
CA VAL A 555 -13.50 -21.78 22.62
C VAL A 555 -12.49 -20.81 21.99
N ALA A 556 -11.21 -21.16 22.09
CA ALA A 556 -10.13 -20.47 21.39
C ALA A 556 -10.13 -20.78 19.88
N GLY A 557 -10.03 -19.74 19.04
CA GLY A 557 -9.85 -19.88 17.60
C GLY A 557 -11.04 -20.46 16.83
N ALA A 558 -12.27 -20.14 17.24
CA ALA A 558 -13.50 -20.61 16.61
C ALA A 558 -13.59 -20.27 15.10
N THR A 559 -14.21 -21.19 14.34
CA THR A 559 -14.56 -21.00 12.93
C THR A 559 -16.04 -20.64 12.79
N TYR A 560 -16.34 -19.69 11.92
CA TYR A 560 -17.70 -19.25 11.59
C TYR A 560 -18.00 -19.50 10.12
N THR A 561 -19.22 -19.93 9.86
CA THR A 561 -19.78 -20.19 8.54
C THR A 561 -20.67 -19.00 8.17
N ILE A 562 -20.24 -18.23 7.16
CA ILE A 562 -20.98 -17.08 6.62
C ILE A 562 -21.76 -17.56 5.40
N THR A 563 -23.08 -17.42 5.43
CA THR A 563 -23.99 -17.90 4.38
C THR A 563 -24.79 -16.74 3.80
N GLY A 564 -24.82 -16.64 2.47
CA GLY A 564 -25.66 -15.70 1.72
C GLY A 564 -27.11 -16.18 1.61
N ILE A 565 -28.00 -15.35 1.08
CA ILE A 565 -29.43 -15.65 0.95
C ILE A 565 -29.73 -16.10 -0.47
N ILE A 566 -30.39 -17.26 -0.59
CA ILE A 566 -30.96 -17.78 -1.83
C ILE A 566 -32.34 -18.38 -1.53
N GLU A 567 -33.30 -18.06 -2.39
CA GLU A 567 -34.70 -18.41 -2.27
C GLU A 567 -35.18 -19.04 -3.58
N ALA A 568 -36.09 -20.01 -3.48
CA ALA A 568 -36.87 -20.49 -4.61
C ALA A 568 -38.15 -19.66 -4.71
N VAL A 569 -38.43 -19.10 -5.89
CA VAL A 569 -39.62 -18.26 -6.13
C VAL A 569 -40.73 -19.08 -6.79
N ASP A 570 -40.38 -19.98 -7.70
CA ASP A 570 -41.28 -20.92 -8.38
C ASP A 570 -40.51 -22.22 -8.77
N SER A 571 -41.08 -23.11 -9.61
CA SER A 571 -40.46 -24.37 -10.04
C SER A 571 -39.26 -24.23 -10.99
N THR A 572 -38.97 -23.01 -11.44
CA THR A 572 -37.91 -22.67 -12.41
C THR A 572 -37.01 -21.52 -11.96
N THR A 573 -37.51 -20.60 -11.12
CA THR A 573 -36.83 -19.35 -10.75
C THR A 573 -36.19 -19.41 -9.36
N LEU A 574 -34.90 -19.10 -9.31
CA LEU A 574 -34.14 -18.83 -8.08
C LEU A 574 -33.80 -17.36 -7.96
N ARG A 575 -33.89 -16.84 -6.72
CA ARG A 575 -33.52 -15.47 -6.36
C ARG A 575 -32.36 -15.50 -5.37
N ILE A 576 -31.30 -14.74 -5.64
CA ILE A 576 -30.17 -14.54 -4.73
C ILE A 576 -30.13 -13.06 -4.35
N THR A 577 -30.40 -12.77 -3.07
CA THR A 577 -30.45 -11.42 -2.49
C THR A 577 -29.22 -11.06 -1.68
N GLU A 578 -28.34 -12.02 -1.37
CA GLU A 578 -27.15 -11.77 -0.54
C GLU A 578 -26.01 -12.75 -0.83
N LEU A 579 -24.77 -12.25 -0.86
CA LEU A 579 -23.54 -13.05 -1.02
C LEU A 579 -22.74 -13.06 0.28
N PRO A 580 -22.03 -14.16 0.62
CA PRO A 580 -21.11 -14.17 1.75
C PRO A 580 -20.09 -13.01 1.71
N ILE A 581 -19.75 -12.49 2.88
CA ILE A 581 -18.72 -11.46 3.07
C ILE A 581 -17.44 -11.80 2.29
N ARG A 582 -16.88 -10.78 1.63
CA ARG A 582 -15.69 -10.84 0.76
C ARG A 582 -15.81 -11.75 -0.48
N ARG A 583 -17.03 -12.06 -0.90
CA ARG A 583 -17.37 -12.46 -2.27
C ARG A 583 -18.07 -11.32 -2.99
N TRP A 584 -17.42 -10.79 -4.02
CA TRP A 584 -17.85 -9.60 -4.73
C TRP A 584 -18.81 -9.93 -5.87
N THR A 585 -19.64 -8.98 -6.29
CA THR A 585 -20.69 -9.20 -7.29
C THR A 585 -20.11 -9.63 -8.64
N GLN A 586 -18.97 -9.04 -9.06
CA GLN A 586 -18.28 -9.42 -10.30
C GLN A 586 -17.67 -10.84 -10.20
N ASP A 587 -16.96 -11.15 -9.12
CA ASP A 587 -16.42 -12.50 -8.85
C ASP A 587 -17.53 -13.57 -8.85
N PHE A 588 -18.75 -13.23 -8.41
CA PHE A 588 -19.92 -14.10 -8.45
C PHE A 588 -20.51 -14.23 -9.86
N LYS A 589 -20.63 -13.11 -10.60
CA LYS A 589 -21.12 -13.07 -11.97
C LYS A 589 -20.26 -13.92 -12.91
N GLU A 590 -18.94 -13.78 -12.87
CA GLU A 590 -18.00 -14.60 -13.66
C GLU A 590 -18.14 -16.10 -13.33
N PHE A 591 -18.42 -16.44 -12.07
CA PHE A 591 -18.73 -17.82 -11.69
C PHE A 591 -20.06 -18.32 -12.29
N ILE A 592 -21.13 -17.52 -12.26
CA ILE A 592 -22.40 -17.89 -12.89
C ILE A 592 -22.25 -18.05 -14.41
N GLU A 593 -21.61 -17.10 -15.09
CA GLU A 593 -21.33 -17.16 -16.53
C GLU A 593 -20.55 -18.43 -16.90
N SER A 594 -19.59 -18.86 -16.06
CA SER A 594 -18.84 -20.12 -16.24
C SER A 594 -19.64 -21.41 -16.00
N VAL A 595 -20.86 -21.31 -15.45
CA VAL A 595 -21.81 -22.42 -15.25
C VAL A 595 -22.91 -22.40 -16.32
N THR A 596 -23.28 -21.21 -16.82
CA THR A 596 -24.18 -21.04 -17.96
C THR A 596 -23.52 -21.47 -19.29
N LEU A 597 -22.24 -21.15 -19.49
CA LEU A 597 -21.53 -21.37 -20.76
C LEU A 597 -20.23 -22.18 -20.54
N ASP A 598 -20.17 -23.44 -20.99
CA ASP A 598 -18.90 -24.19 -21.12
C ASP A 598 -18.19 -23.75 -22.41
N PRO A 599 -17.06 -23.01 -22.38
CA PRO A 599 -16.40 -22.52 -23.58
C PRO A 599 -15.74 -23.61 -24.44
N LYS A 600 -15.86 -24.89 -24.06
CA LYS A 600 -15.19 -26.04 -24.70
C LYS A 600 -16.14 -27.10 -25.25
N ASN A 601 -17.43 -27.05 -24.94
CA ASN A 601 -18.44 -27.93 -25.53
C ASN A 601 -19.71 -27.12 -25.83
N LYS A 602 -20.07 -26.98 -27.12
CA LYS A 602 -21.37 -26.41 -27.50
C LYS A 602 -22.52 -27.40 -27.30
N ASP A 603 -22.19 -28.70 -27.19
CA ASP A 603 -23.13 -29.81 -27.24
C ASP A 603 -23.48 -30.36 -25.84
N LYS A 604 -23.38 -29.49 -24.82
CA LYS A 604 -23.87 -29.77 -23.46
C LYS A 604 -24.96 -28.77 -23.09
N GLU A 605 -26.04 -29.30 -22.54
CA GLU A 605 -27.16 -28.51 -22.02
C GLU A 605 -26.67 -27.50 -20.97
N THR A 606 -27.08 -26.24 -21.14
CA THR A 606 -26.73 -25.14 -20.24
C THR A 606 -27.45 -25.30 -18.91
N PHE A 607 -26.72 -25.38 -17.80
CA PHE A 607 -27.32 -25.70 -16.50
C PHE A 607 -28.29 -24.62 -16.00
N ILE A 608 -28.05 -23.38 -16.41
CA ILE A 608 -28.88 -22.19 -16.17
C ILE A 608 -29.33 -21.71 -17.55
N GLU A 609 -30.62 -21.41 -17.73
CA GLU A 609 -31.19 -20.95 -18.99
C GLU A 609 -30.99 -19.43 -19.18
N ASP A 610 -31.25 -18.67 -18.13
CA ASP A 610 -31.25 -17.21 -18.09
C ASP A 610 -30.75 -16.74 -16.72
N CYS A 611 -30.02 -15.62 -16.71
CA CYS A 611 -29.48 -15.00 -15.50
C CYS A 611 -29.61 -13.48 -15.63
N THR A 612 -30.64 -12.91 -15.01
CA THR A 612 -30.83 -11.46 -14.97
C THR A 612 -30.28 -10.90 -13.66
N MET A 613 -29.26 -10.05 -13.76
CA MET A 613 -28.81 -9.23 -12.64
C MET A 613 -29.70 -7.97 -12.57
N GLN A 614 -30.25 -7.67 -11.40
CA GLN A 614 -31.13 -6.51 -11.17
C GLN A 614 -30.73 -5.70 -9.95
N GLY A 615 -29.58 -6.02 -9.34
CA GLY A 615 -28.98 -5.25 -8.25
C GLY A 615 -28.13 -4.09 -8.75
N ASP A 616 -27.98 -3.09 -7.90
CA ASP A 616 -27.20 -1.87 -8.12
C ASP A 616 -25.72 -2.09 -7.72
N SER A 617 -24.94 -1.01 -7.58
CA SER A 617 -23.53 -1.06 -7.15
C SER A 617 -23.30 -1.72 -5.77
N ASP A 618 -24.26 -1.53 -4.86
CA ASP A 618 -24.08 -1.73 -3.42
C ASP A 618 -24.98 -2.81 -2.82
N ASP A 619 -25.78 -3.48 -3.65
CA ASP A 619 -26.68 -4.55 -3.22
C ASP A 619 -26.76 -5.67 -4.26
N VAL A 620 -27.03 -6.89 -3.82
CA VAL A 620 -27.04 -8.08 -4.68
C VAL A 620 -28.46 -8.48 -5.02
N TYR A 621 -28.77 -8.57 -6.31
CA TYR A 621 -30.00 -9.19 -6.78
C TYR A 621 -29.76 -9.92 -8.09
N PHE A 622 -29.70 -11.26 -8.02
CA PHE A 622 -29.68 -12.13 -9.20
C PHE A 622 -30.98 -12.94 -9.26
N VAL A 623 -31.57 -13.02 -10.45
CA VAL A 623 -32.68 -13.92 -10.76
C VAL A 623 -32.18 -14.91 -11.81
N LEU A 624 -32.10 -16.19 -11.44
CA LEU A 624 -31.65 -17.29 -12.26
C LEU A 624 -32.85 -18.15 -12.67
N LYS A 625 -32.90 -18.57 -13.94
CA LYS A 625 -33.88 -19.57 -14.41
C LYS A 625 -33.20 -20.88 -14.75
N LEU A 626 -33.84 -21.98 -14.38
CA LEU A 626 -33.41 -23.34 -14.64
C LEU A 626 -34.60 -24.15 -15.15
N THR A 627 -34.35 -25.18 -15.95
CA THR A 627 -35.35 -26.22 -16.23
C THR A 627 -35.81 -26.86 -14.91
N GLU A 628 -37.05 -27.35 -14.85
CA GLU A 628 -37.61 -28.01 -13.65
C GLU A 628 -36.76 -29.23 -13.23
N GLU A 629 -36.18 -29.94 -14.22
CA GLU A 629 -35.16 -30.97 -13.99
C GLU A 629 -33.93 -30.44 -13.24
N ASN A 630 -33.35 -29.33 -13.70
CA ASN A 630 -32.16 -28.78 -13.07
C ASN A 630 -32.48 -28.15 -11.71
N MET A 631 -33.65 -27.52 -11.56
CA MET A 631 -34.16 -27.07 -10.25
C MET A 631 -34.28 -28.23 -9.25
N THR A 632 -34.82 -29.38 -9.67
CA THR A 632 -34.90 -30.59 -8.83
C THR A 632 -33.49 -31.07 -8.43
N LYS A 633 -32.56 -31.15 -9.38
CA LYS A 633 -31.14 -31.51 -9.12
C LYS A 633 -30.45 -30.51 -8.18
N VAL A 634 -30.81 -29.22 -8.22
CA VAL A 634 -30.32 -28.18 -7.29
C VAL A 634 -30.89 -28.37 -5.88
N MET A 635 -32.18 -28.69 -5.76
CA MET A 635 -32.82 -28.95 -4.46
C MET A 635 -32.17 -30.16 -3.75
N GLU A 636 -31.89 -31.25 -4.49
CA GLU A 636 -31.19 -32.43 -3.96
C GLU A 636 -29.73 -32.14 -3.56
N GLU A 637 -28.97 -31.37 -4.35
CA GLU A 637 -27.58 -31.04 -4.01
C GLU A 637 -27.47 -29.97 -2.90
N GLY A 638 -28.53 -29.16 -2.74
CA GLY A 638 -28.65 -28.05 -1.80
C GLY A 638 -28.26 -26.70 -2.43
N LEU A 639 -29.26 -25.82 -2.60
CA LEU A 639 -29.16 -24.45 -3.14
C LEU A 639 -27.87 -23.71 -2.78
N VAL A 640 -27.67 -23.49 -1.48
CA VAL A 640 -26.51 -22.76 -0.92
C VAL A 640 -25.18 -23.39 -1.34
N LYS A 641 -25.10 -24.73 -1.31
CA LYS A 641 -23.88 -25.47 -1.65
C LYS A 641 -23.56 -25.37 -3.15
N LYS A 642 -24.58 -25.51 -4.01
CA LYS A 642 -24.43 -25.49 -5.48
C LYS A 642 -23.88 -24.16 -6.00
N PHE A 643 -24.48 -23.05 -5.58
CA PHE A 643 -24.02 -21.70 -5.94
C PHE A 643 -22.82 -21.24 -5.08
N LYS A 644 -22.35 -22.11 -4.18
CA LYS A 644 -21.22 -21.90 -3.26
C LYS A 644 -21.46 -20.72 -2.32
N LEU A 645 -22.70 -20.40 -1.94
CA LEU A 645 -23.09 -19.25 -1.12
C LEU A 645 -22.71 -19.40 0.37
N THR A 646 -21.54 -19.98 0.62
CA THR A 646 -20.94 -20.15 1.95
C THR A 646 -19.45 -19.83 1.90
N THR A 647 -18.98 -19.02 2.85
CA THR A 647 -17.55 -18.73 3.11
C THR A 647 -17.25 -19.04 4.58
N THR A 648 -16.04 -19.50 4.89
CA THR A 648 -15.61 -19.74 6.29
C THR A 648 -14.57 -18.71 6.73
N ILE A 649 -14.79 -18.09 7.89
CA ILE A 649 -13.79 -17.27 8.59
C ILE A 649 -13.32 -17.97 9.87
N GLY A 650 -12.13 -17.63 10.36
CA GLY A 650 -11.55 -18.23 11.57
C GLY A 650 -10.88 -17.17 12.44
N THR A 651 -11.10 -17.27 13.75
CA THR A 651 -10.60 -16.31 14.76
C THR A 651 -9.26 -16.72 15.39
N SER A 652 -8.59 -17.75 14.85
CA SER A 652 -7.39 -18.36 15.45
C SER A 652 -6.06 -17.65 15.18
N ASN A 653 -6.07 -16.49 14.50
CA ASN A 653 -4.86 -15.83 13.98
C ASN A 653 -4.84 -14.33 14.29
N MET A 654 -5.27 -13.97 15.50
CA MET A 654 -5.28 -12.58 15.98
C MET A 654 -3.92 -12.27 16.60
N HIS A 655 -3.02 -11.68 15.81
CA HIS A 655 -1.73 -11.17 16.28
C HIS A 655 -1.74 -9.64 16.23
N LEU A 656 -1.29 -8.99 17.30
CA LEU A 656 -1.27 -7.54 17.45
C LEU A 656 0.01 -7.10 18.16
N PHE A 657 0.43 -5.85 17.93
CA PHE A 657 1.37 -5.21 18.82
C PHE A 657 0.66 -4.79 20.12
N ASP A 658 1.27 -5.08 21.27
CA ASP A 658 0.80 -4.61 22.57
C ASP A 658 1.19 -3.14 22.84
N SER A 659 0.91 -2.64 24.05
CA SER A 659 1.25 -1.27 24.48
C SER A 659 2.75 -0.97 24.39
N ASP A 660 3.58 -2.00 24.59
CA ASP A 660 5.04 -1.95 24.63
C ASP A 660 5.66 -2.14 23.23
N GLY A 661 4.84 -2.41 22.20
CA GLY A 661 5.30 -2.68 20.85
C GLY A 661 5.84 -4.10 20.62
N LYS A 662 5.47 -5.08 21.44
CA LYS A 662 5.81 -6.51 21.25
C LYS A 662 4.65 -7.24 20.57
N ILE A 663 4.92 -8.28 19.77
CA ILE A 663 3.85 -9.02 19.06
C ILE A 663 3.26 -10.10 19.95
N ARG A 664 2.01 -9.89 20.39
CA ARG A 664 1.22 -10.84 21.17
C ARG A 664 0.19 -11.57 20.29
N LYS A 665 -0.15 -12.81 20.66
CA LYS A 665 -1.26 -13.58 20.07
C LYS A 665 -2.44 -13.61 21.04
N TYR A 666 -3.63 -13.43 20.51
CA TYR A 666 -4.91 -13.51 21.20
C TYR A 666 -5.71 -14.71 20.68
N ASP A 667 -6.43 -15.39 21.57
CA ASP A 667 -7.20 -16.61 21.27
C ASP A 667 -8.71 -16.37 21.18
N THR A 668 -9.20 -15.28 21.78
CA THR A 668 -10.59 -14.79 21.73
C THR A 668 -10.60 -13.25 21.65
N PRO A 669 -11.65 -12.59 21.13
CA PRO A 669 -11.70 -11.13 21.07
C PRO A 669 -11.89 -10.48 22.45
N GLU A 670 -12.43 -11.20 23.43
CA GLU A 670 -12.61 -10.70 24.81
C GLU A 670 -11.26 -10.42 25.48
N GLN A 671 -10.22 -11.22 25.20
CA GLN A 671 -8.85 -10.96 25.68
C GLN A 671 -8.30 -9.63 25.17
N ILE A 672 -8.62 -9.25 23.91
CA ILE A 672 -8.24 -7.95 23.34
C ILE A 672 -8.99 -6.82 24.06
N LEU A 673 -10.28 -7.03 24.33
CA LEU A 673 -11.14 -6.08 25.04
C LEU A 673 -10.70 -5.84 26.50
N GLU A 674 -10.34 -6.90 27.22
CA GLU A 674 -9.91 -6.83 28.63
C GLU A 674 -8.53 -6.16 28.80
N GLU A 675 -7.61 -6.35 27.85
CA GLU A 675 -6.30 -5.70 27.85
C GLU A 675 -6.42 -4.22 27.45
N PHE A 676 -7.23 -3.92 26.44
CA PHE A 676 -7.63 -2.56 26.09
C PHE A 676 -8.33 -1.84 27.25
N TYR A 677 -9.24 -2.51 27.96
CA TYR A 677 -10.03 -1.92 29.06
C TYR A 677 -9.14 -1.36 30.17
N LYS A 678 -8.15 -2.14 30.60
CA LYS A 678 -7.20 -1.75 31.65
C LYS A 678 -6.42 -0.50 31.25
N LEU A 679 -5.86 -0.48 30.04
CA LEU A 679 -5.12 0.67 29.50
C LEU A 679 -6.03 1.90 29.33
N ARG A 680 -7.25 1.74 28.80
CA ARG A 680 -8.17 2.87 28.59
C ARG A 680 -8.63 3.49 29.91
N LEU A 681 -8.89 2.69 30.95
CA LEU A 681 -9.26 3.19 32.27
C LEU A 681 -8.13 4.02 32.92
N GLU A 682 -6.88 3.58 32.78
CA GLU A 682 -5.70 4.35 33.20
C GLU A 682 -5.61 5.70 32.45
N PHE A 683 -5.91 5.70 31.14
CA PHE A 683 -5.95 6.94 30.36
C PHE A 683 -7.11 7.87 30.75
N TYR A 684 -8.26 7.37 31.22
CA TYR A 684 -9.31 8.24 31.78
C TYR A 684 -8.90 8.92 33.10
N ASP A 685 -8.12 8.25 33.95
CA ASP A 685 -7.54 8.88 35.15
C ASP A 685 -6.51 9.96 34.76
N LYS A 686 -5.62 9.68 33.79
CA LYS A 686 -4.70 10.66 33.21
C LYS A 686 -5.44 11.86 32.59
N ARG A 687 -6.53 11.61 31.84
CA ARG A 687 -7.40 12.64 31.25
C ARG A 687 -8.05 13.50 32.32
N LYS A 688 -8.65 12.92 33.36
CA LYS A 688 -9.22 13.68 34.49
C LYS A 688 -8.16 14.57 35.14
N LYS A 689 -6.97 14.04 35.42
CA LYS A 689 -5.86 14.78 36.03
C LYS A 689 -5.39 15.94 35.13
N ALA A 690 -5.21 15.70 33.82
CA ALA A 690 -4.78 16.73 32.87
C ALA A 690 -5.85 17.81 32.65
N LEU A 691 -7.13 17.44 32.57
CA LEU A 691 -8.25 18.39 32.47
C LEU A 691 -8.36 19.25 33.73
N LEU A 692 -8.30 18.65 34.93
CA LEU A 692 -8.29 19.41 36.19
C LEU A 692 -7.09 20.35 36.31
N GLN A 693 -5.89 19.91 35.90
CA GLN A 693 -4.71 20.79 35.87
C GLN A 693 -4.91 21.96 34.90
N ASN A 694 -5.44 21.72 33.70
CA ASN A 694 -5.69 22.76 32.70
C ASN A 694 -6.80 23.74 33.16
N MET A 695 -7.91 23.23 33.71
CA MET A 695 -8.98 24.06 34.27
C MET A 695 -8.49 24.92 35.44
N LYS A 696 -7.71 24.36 36.39
CA LYS A 696 -7.12 25.14 37.50
C LYS A 696 -6.09 26.16 37.02
N LEU A 697 -5.33 25.86 35.96
CA LEU A 697 -4.42 26.80 35.30
C LEU A 697 -5.20 27.97 34.67
N ASN A 698 -6.32 27.68 33.99
CA ASN A 698 -7.18 28.69 33.36
C ASN A 698 -7.97 29.50 34.38
N PHE A 699 -8.40 28.89 35.50
CA PHE A 699 -8.99 29.59 36.63
C PHE A 699 -8.03 30.65 37.19
N LYS A 700 -6.77 30.28 37.47
CA LYS A 700 -5.75 31.25 37.90
C LYS A 700 -5.51 32.35 36.85
N LYS A 701 -5.54 32.04 35.54
CA LYS A 701 -5.44 33.06 34.49
C LYS A 701 -6.63 34.02 34.50
N LEU A 702 -7.86 33.53 34.66
CA LEU A 702 -9.06 34.35 34.76
C LEU A 702 -9.07 35.20 36.03
N GLU A 703 -8.69 34.64 37.18
CA GLU A 703 -8.56 35.35 38.44
C GLU A 703 -7.54 36.49 38.34
N ASN A 704 -6.36 36.23 37.80
CA ASN A 704 -5.34 37.26 37.57
C ASN A 704 -5.81 38.32 36.54
N LYS A 705 -6.56 37.95 35.48
CA LYS A 705 -7.16 38.92 34.55
C LYS A 705 -8.21 39.81 35.21
N VAL A 706 -9.16 39.24 35.95
CA VAL A 706 -10.19 39.99 36.70
C VAL A 706 -9.55 40.90 37.74
N ARG A 707 -8.50 40.43 38.42
CA ARG A 707 -7.70 41.23 39.34
C ARG A 707 -6.97 42.37 38.63
N PHE A 708 -6.34 42.12 37.50
CA PHE A 708 -5.63 43.14 36.71
C PHE A 708 -6.58 44.23 36.20
N ILE A 709 -7.71 43.86 35.58
CA ILE A 709 -8.72 44.83 35.09
C ILE A 709 -9.23 45.69 36.25
N ARG A 710 -9.57 45.08 37.38
CA ARG A 710 -9.99 45.79 38.60
C ARG A 710 -8.92 46.76 39.10
N CYS A 711 -7.66 46.35 39.19
CA CYS A 711 -6.57 47.24 39.58
C CYS A 711 -6.35 48.40 38.57
N VAL A 712 -6.56 48.19 37.28
CA VAL A 712 -6.47 49.26 36.26
C VAL A 712 -7.67 50.22 36.36
N VAL A 713 -8.89 49.72 36.52
CA VAL A 713 -10.12 50.51 36.69
C VAL A 713 -10.10 51.32 37.99
N ASN A 714 -9.53 50.76 39.06
CA ASN A 714 -9.34 51.44 40.35
C ASN A 714 -8.15 52.42 40.36
N TYR A 715 -7.42 52.59 39.24
CA TYR A 715 -6.16 53.34 39.15
C TYR A 715 -5.00 52.83 40.04
N GLU A 716 -5.11 51.61 40.59
CA GLU A 716 -4.06 50.94 41.37
C GLU A 716 -2.88 50.47 40.50
N ILE A 717 -3.10 50.20 39.20
CA ILE A 717 -2.07 49.90 38.19
C ILE A 717 -2.26 50.86 37.02
N VAL A 718 -1.29 51.74 36.79
CA VAL A 718 -1.30 52.69 35.67
C VAL A 718 -0.43 52.15 34.55
N VAL A 719 -1.05 51.58 33.52
CA VAL A 719 -0.38 51.01 32.33
C VAL A 719 0.11 52.12 31.37
N ASN A 720 -0.56 53.27 31.36
CA ASN A 720 -0.27 54.37 30.42
C ASN A 720 1.12 54.99 30.68
N ASN A 721 1.89 55.20 29.60
CA ASN A 721 3.21 55.84 29.59
C ASN A 721 4.27 55.22 30.54
N ARG A 722 4.20 53.90 30.78
CA ARG A 722 5.19 53.11 31.53
C ARG A 722 5.94 52.15 30.60
N LYS A 723 7.16 51.74 30.97
CA LYS A 723 7.88 50.69 30.21
C LYS A 723 7.35 49.30 30.58
N ARG A 724 7.34 48.36 29.63
CA ARG A 724 6.89 46.98 29.85
C ARG A 724 7.67 46.29 30.98
N ALA A 725 8.99 46.48 31.06
CA ALA A 725 9.82 45.95 32.14
C ALA A 725 9.41 46.47 33.53
N ASP A 726 9.15 47.77 33.67
CA ASP A 726 8.70 48.39 34.93
C ASP A 726 7.33 47.83 35.36
N LEU A 727 6.45 47.53 34.40
CA LEU A 727 5.14 46.91 34.65
C LEU A 727 5.26 45.43 35.01
N PHE A 728 6.17 44.68 34.39
CA PHE A 728 6.44 43.28 34.74
C PHE A 728 7.02 43.14 36.17
N LEU A 729 7.85 44.09 36.61
CA LEU A 729 8.29 44.18 38.00
C LEU A 729 7.13 44.51 38.95
N GLU A 730 6.30 45.51 38.62
CA GLU A 730 5.12 45.88 39.44
C GLU A 730 4.10 44.73 39.57
N LEU A 731 3.90 43.93 38.50
CA LEU A 731 3.04 42.74 38.54
C LEU A 731 3.64 41.61 39.40
N ARG A 732 4.96 41.44 39.38
CA ARG A 732 5.66 40.50 40.28
C ARG A 732 5.55 40.92 41.74
N GLU A 733 5.79 42.19 42.04
CA GLU A 733 5.65 42.77 43.40
C GLU A 733 4.22 42.66 43.93
N LYS A 734 3.22 42.84 43.05
CA LYS A 734 1.80 42.66 43.38
C LYS A 734 1.37 41.18 43.43
N ASN A 735 2.29 40.21 43.31
CA ASN A 735 2.01 38.77 43.36
C ASN A 735 0.92 38.33 42.36
N PHE A 736 1.06 38.67 41.09
CA PHE A 736 0.33 37.99 40.00
C PHE A 736 1.07 36.69 39.64
N ASP A 737 0.36 35.62 39.26
CA ASP A 737 1.01 34.38 38.79
C ASP A 737 1.69 34.61 37.42
N PRO A 738 2.95 34.17 37.22
CA PRO A 738 3.58 34.14 35.90
C PRO A 738 3.09 32.92 35.09
N PHE A 739 2.83 33.12 33.80
CA PHE A 739 2.48 32.08 32.84
C PHE A 739 3.34 32.23 31.57
N PRO A 740 4.65 31.92 31.63
CA PRO A 740 5.54 32.03 30.49
C PRO A 740 5.01 31.26 29.27
N ASN A 741 5.11 31.88 28.10
CA ASN A 741 4.81 31.20 26.85
C ASN A 741 5.77 30.02 26.68
N LYS A 742 5.23 28.83 26.35
CA LYS A 742 6.05 27.66 26.05
C LYS A 742 6.85 27.91 24.77
N LYS A 743 8.06 28.44 24.93
CA LYS A 743 9.05 28.61 23.85
C LYS A 743 9.17 27.26 23.13
N LYS A 744 8.81 27.23 21.83
CA LYS A 744 9.02 26.06 20.95
C LYS A 744 10.50 25.66 21.14
N LYS A 745 10.78 24.40 21.47
CA LYS A 745 12.18 23.94 21.50
C LYS A 745 12.77 24.16 20.11
N ALA A 746 13.92 24.82 20.02
CA ALA A 746 14.55 25.12 18.74
C ALA A 746 15.06 23.83 18.07
N GLU A 747 14.20 23.20 17.27
CA GLU A 747 14.57 22.07 16.43
C GLU A 747 15.47 22.56 15.27
N PRO A 748 16.47 21.77 14.82
CA PRO A 748 17.37 22.18 13.74
C PRO A 748 16.61 22.26 12.42
N ALA A 749 16.63 23.42 11.76
CA ALA A 749 15.87 23.68 10.54
C ALA A 749 16.19 22.67 9.42
N ALA A 750 15.22 21.80 9.13
CA ALA A 750 15.27 20.87 8.00
C ALA A 750 14.79 21.56 6.72
N VAL A 751 15.51 21.33 5.61
CA VAL A 751 15.19 21.97 4.32
C VAL A 751 13.93 21.35 3.73
N GLY A 752 12.79 22.01 3.92
CA GLY A 752 11.49 21.58 3.39
C GLY A 752 10.27 22.12 4.14
N ALA A 753 10.42 22.51 5.42
CA ALA A 753 9.36 23.21 6.13
C ALA A 753 9.13 24.59 5.51
N THR A 754 7.91 24.87 5.04
CA THR A 754 7.48 26.23 4.73
C THR A 754 7.23 26.98 6.03
N GLU A 755 8.00 28.03 6.26
CA GLU A 755 7.73 29.02 7.28
C GLU A 755 6.49 29.83 6.82
N GLU A 756 5.33 29.60 7.43
CA GLU A 756 4.24 30.58 7.44
C GLU A 756 4.66 31.72 8.41
N ASP A 757 4.34 32.97 8.04
CA ASP A 757 4.95 34.15 8.65
C ASP A 757 4.67 34.31 10.16
N GLU A 758 5.66 34.03 11.00
CA GLU A 758 5.78 34.60 12.36
C GLU A 758 6.78 35.76 12.30
N GLU A 759 6.29 37.01 12.37
CA GLU A 759 7.14 38.20 12.30
C GLU A 759 8.16 38.23 13.46
N ASN A 760 9.42 38.52 13.12
CA ASN A 760 10.55 38.38 14.03
C ASN A 760 10.66 39.57 15.01
N GLU A 761 9.75 39.67 15.98
CA GLU A 761 9.87 40.62 17.10
C GLU A 761 11.10 40.28 17.97
N GLU A 762 12.04 41.22 18.05
CA GLU A 762 13.21 41.12 18.93
C GLU A 762 12.77 41.07 20.39
N SER A 763 12.73 39.86 20.98
CA SER A 763 12.46 39.67 22.40
C SER A 763 13.52 40.40 23.23
N PRO A 764 13.15 41.38 24.08
CA PRO A 764 14.13 42.12 24.87
C PRO A 764 14.84 41.22 25.88
N GLU A 765 16.11 41.49 26.16
CA GLU A 765 16.90 40.71 27.12
C GLU A 765 16.26 40.71 28.51
N ALA A 766 16.35 39.57 29.21
CA ALA A 766 15.72 39.35 30.50
C ALA A 766 16.30 40.29 31.58
N THR A 767 15.57 41.37 31.87
CA THR A 767 15.96 42.38 32.85
C THR A 767 15.49 41.97 34.25
N ASN A 768 16.40 42.02 35.22
CA ASN A 768 16.15 41.70 36.65
C ASN A 768 15.47 40.34 36.91
N GLY A 769 15.72 39.33 36.07
CA GLY A 769 15.26 37.95 36.32
C GLY A 769 13.75 37.77 36.22
N VAL A 770 13.09 38.48 35.31
CA VAL A 770 11.74 38.20 34.82
C VAL A 770 11.84 37.91 33.32
N ASP A 771 11.16 36.87 32.83
CA ASP A 771 11.07 36.61 31.39
C ASP A 771 9.97 37.53 30.81
N PRO A 772 10.20 38.26 29.70
CA PRO A 772 9.16 39.10 29.10
C PRO A 772 7.86 38.37 28.76
N SER A 773 7.90 37.04 28.61
CA SER A 773 6.71 36.22 28.37
C SER A 773 5.89 35.85 29.63
N ASP A 774 6.38 36.11 30.84
CA ASP A 774 5.74 35.70 32.10
C ASP A 774 4.36 36.34 32.33
N TYR A 775 4.21 37.63 32.03
CA TYR A 775 2.98 38.40 32.30
C TYR A 775 2.26 38.89 31.04
N GLU A 776 2.68 38.39 29.87
CA GLU A 776 2.18 38.87 28.57
C GLU A 776 0.66 38.64 28.42
N TYR A 777 0.13 37.60 29.06
CA TYR A 777 -1.31 37.29 29.10
C TYR A 777 -2.19 38.36 29.78
N LEU A 778 -1.59 39.33 30.49
CA LEU A 778 -2.24 40.51 31.09
C LEU A 778 -2.02 41.78 30.26
N ILE A 779 -0.78 42.01 29.81
CA ILE A 779 -0.41 43.26 29.09
C ILE A 779 -0.87 43.24 27.63
N ALA A 780 -0.89 42.08 26.96
CA ALA A 780 -1.38 41.94 25.58
C ALA A 780 -2.92 41.93 25.46
N MET A 781 -3.67 42.22 26.53
CA MET A 781 -5.13 42.31 26.43
C MET A 781 -5.55 43.58 25.67
N PRO A 782 -6.48 43.49 24.68
CA PRO A 782 -6.93 44.66 23.93
C PRO A 782 -7.53 45.73 24.85
N ILE A 783 -7.26 47.02 24.60
CA ILE A 783 -7.68 48.13 25.48
C ILE A 783 -9.19 48.13 25.75
N GLY A 784 -10.02 47.73 24.77
CA GLY A 784 -11.46 47.58 24.93
C GLY A 784 -11.92 46.49 25.91
N THR A 785 -11.01 45.69 26.47
CA THR A 785 -11.29 44.72 27.56
C THR A 785 -11.12 45.31 28.96
N LEU A 786 -10.61 46.54 29.08
CA LEU A 786 -10.40 47.24 30.35
C LEU A 786 -11.69 47.98 30.80
N THR A 787 -12.83 47.27 30.75
CA THR A 787 -14.17 47.81 31.05
C THR A 787 -14.84 47.04 32.18
N LEU A 788 -15.79 47.71 32.88
CA LEU A 788 -16.61 47.06 33.91
C LEU A 788 -17.47 45.92 33.35
N GLU A 789 -17.97 46.07 32.12
CA GLU A 789 -18.73 45.04 31.40
C GLU A 789 -17.89 43.78 31.16
N LYS A 790 -16.67 43.92 30.61
CA LYS A 790 -15.77 42.78 30.40
C LYS A 790 -15.30 42.17 31.72
N MET A 791 -15.16 42.97 32.78
CA MET A 791 -14.89 42.46 34.13
C MET A 791 -16.06 41.61 34.66
N GLN A 792 -17.32 41.99 34.42
CA GLN A 792 -18.49 41.18 34.78
C GLN A 792 -18.54 39.88 33.96
N GLU A 793 -18.32 39.95 32.65
CA GLU A 793 -18.26 38.79 31.76
C GLU A 793 -17.18 37.77 32.21
N LEU A 794 -15.96 38.25 32.52
CA LEU A 794 -14.87 37.40 33.02
C LEU A 794 -15.12 36.83 34.42
N ASN A 795 -15.93 37.48 35.27
CA ASN A 795 -16.38 36.89 36.53
C ASN A 795 -17.40 35.76 36.29
N ALA A 796 -18.31 35.91 35.32
CA ALA A 796 -19.24 34.86 34.92
C ALA A 796 -18.52 33.66 34.26
N GLU A 797 -17.52 33.91 33.40
CA GLU A 797 -16.62 32.86 32.89
C GLU A 797 -15.91 32.11 34.03
N ARG A 798 -15.38 32.84 35.01
CA ARG A 798 -14.73 32.27 36.20
C ARG A 798 -15.69 31.43 37.04
N GLU A 799 -16.90 31.91 37.32
CA GLU A 799 -17.90 31.19 38.11
C GLU A 799 -18.37 29.91 37.41
N LYS A 800 -18.60 29.97 36.10
CA LYS A 800 -18.84 28.79 35.27
C LYS A 800 -17.69 27.79 35.33
N LEU A 801 -16.44 28.25 35.30
CA LEU A 801 -15.26 27.37 35.40
C LEU A 801 -15.08 26.76 36.80
N VAL A 802 -15.50 27.42 37.88
CA VAL A 802 -15.55 26.81 39.22
C VAL A 802 -16.54 25.65 39.24
N ILE A 803 -17.74 25.83 38.71
CA ILE A 803 -18.76 24.78 38.61
C ILE A 803 -18.24 23.60 37.76
N GLU A 804 -17.62 23.85 36.61
CA GLU A 804 -17.01 22.80 35.77
C GLU A 804 -15.87 22.04 36.48
N VAL A 805 -15.09 22.71 37.32
CA VAL A 805 -14.05 22.06 38.15
C VAL A 805 -14.71 21.20 39.23
N GLU A 806 -15.70 21.71 39.96
CA GLU A 806 -16.40 20.95 41.02
C GLU A 806 -17.13 19.72 40.44
N GLU A 807 -17.79 19.84 39.30
CA GLU A 807 -18.36 18.71 38.56
C GLU A 807 -17.29 17.66 38.20
N LEU A 808 -16.14 18.09 37.64
CA LEU A 808 -15.08 17.19 37.21
C LEU A 808 -14.34 16.54 38.40
N GLU A 809 -14.17 17.24 39.52
CA GLU A 809 -13.58 16.67 40.74
C GLU A 809 -14.48 15.58 41.34
N ASN A 810 -15.80 15.77 41.34
CA ASN A 810 -16.75 14.75 41.79
C ASN A 810 -16.94 13.59 40.79
N THR A 811 -16.77 13.81 39.48
CA THR A 811 -16.98 12.76 38.46
C THR A 811 -15.85 11.71 38.46
N THR A 812 -16.17 10.42 38.54
CA THR A 812 -15.16 9.33 38.52
C THR A 812 -14.65 9.03 37.10
N PRO A 813 -13.44 8.46 36.93
CA PRO A 813 -12.95 8.01 35.61
C PRO A 813 -13.88 7.02 34.91
N LYS A 814 -14.49 6.08 35.65
CA LYS A 814 -15.54 5.18 35.13
C LYS A 814 -16.75 5.98 34.59
N SER A 815 -17.20 7.01 35.33
CA SER A 815 -18.33 7.86 34.92
C SER A 815 -18.02 8.77 33.73
N LEU A 816 -16.79 9.27 33.58
CA LEU A 816 -16.37 10.01 32.38
C LEU A 816 -16.43 9.12 31.13
N TRP A 817 -16.00 7.87 31.25
CA TRP A 817 -16.07 6.92 30.14
C TRP A 817 -17.50 6.56 29.78
N LEU A 818 -18.38 6.30 30.75
CA LEU A 818 -19.80 6.08 30.49
C LEU A 818 -20.44 7.26 29.73
N LYS A 819 -20.14 8.52 30.11
CA LYS A 819 -20.63 9.73 29.41
C LYS A 819 -20.18 9.80 27.94
N ASP A 820 -18.94 9.41 27.63
CA ASP A 820 -18.46 9.32 26.25
C ASP A 820 -19.16 8.18 25.47
N LEU A 821 -19.33 7.00 26.08
CA LEU A 821 -20.03 5.86 25.47
C LEU A 821 -21.51 6.17 25.19
N ASP A 822 -22.20 6.83 26.12
CA ASP A 822 -23.58 7.29 25.98
C ASP A 822 -23.74 8.41 24.92
N THR A 823 -22.64 9.09 24.57
CA THR A 823 -22.61 10.09 23.49
C THR A 823 -22.34 9.40 22.14
N PHE A 824 -21.49 8.38 22.13
CA PHE A 824 -21.21 7.54 20.96
C PHE A 824 -22.43 6.70 20.54
N ASP A 825 -23.15 6.07 21.47
CA ASP A 825 -24.37 5.29 21.15
C ASP A 825 -25.43 6.16 20.47
N LYS A 826 -25.58 7.43 20.85
CA LYS A 826 -26.53 8.37 20.22
C LYS A 826 -26.14 8.73 18.79
N ASP A 827 -24.85 8.90 18.50
CA ASP A 827 -24.39 9.14 17.13
C ASP A 827 -24.50 7.87 16.28
N LEU A 828 -24.33 6.69 16.90
CA LEU A 828 -24.59 5.39 16.27
C LEU A 828 -26.08 5.18 15.95
N ASP A 829 -27.00 5.58 16.82
CA ASP A 829 -28.45 5.60 16.54
C ASP A 829 -28.76 6.49 15.33
N VAL A 830 -28.07 7.64 15.19
CA VAL A 830 -28.19 8.56 14.06
C VAL A 830 -27.58 7.98 12.77
N LEU A 831 -26.58 7.10 12.85
CA LEU A 831 -26.07 6.35 11.69
C LEU A 831 -27.05 5.25 11.26
N ASP A 832 -27.56 4.45 12.20
CA ASP A 832 -28.53 3.39 11.92
C ASP A 832 -29.83 3.95 11.30
N GLN A 833 -30.29 5.13 11.75
CA GLN A 833 -31.43 5.83 11.14
C GLN A 833 -31.17 6.26 9.68
N LYS A 834 -29.94 6.68 9.35
CA LYS A 834 -29.56 7.04 7.97
C LYS A 834 -29.50 5.81 7.07
N ASP A 835 -28.92 4.71 7.56
CA ASP A 835 -28.85 3.44 6.82
C ASP A 835 -30.24 2.89 6.50
N LEU A 836 -31.17 2.94 7.46
CA LEU A 836 -32.57 2.54 7.27
C LEU A 836 -33.31 3.42 6.25
N ALA A 837 -33.09 4.75 6.30
CA ALA A 837 -33.68 5.68 5.34
C ALA A 837 -33.15 5.46 3.90
N GLU A 838 -31.84 5.22 3.76
CA GLU A 838 -31.24 4.87 2.47
C GLU A 838 -31.74 3.51 1.94
N GLU A 839 -31.94 2.50 2.80
CA GLU A 839 -32.47 1.20 2.37
C GLU A 839 -33.90 1.29 1.86
N GLU A 840 -34.80 1.98 2.57
CA GLU A 840 -36.20 2.13 2.14
C GLU A 840 -36.30 2.97 0.86
N GLU A 841 -35.45 3.99 0.67
CA GLU A 841 -35.42 4.75 -0.60
C GLU A 841 -34.96 3.89 -1.79
N ARG A 842 -33.96 3.02 -1.59
CA ARG A 842 -33.51 2.02 -2.58
C ARG A 842 -34.61 1.00 -2.89
N ARG A 843 -35.35 0.54 -1.88
CA ARG A 843 -36.48 -0.38 -2.04
C ARG A 843 -37.60 0.25 -2.87
N ILE A 844 -38.03 1.48 -2.54
CA ILE A 844 -39.05 2.22 -3.29
C ILE A 844 -38.63 2.42 -4.76
N LYS A 845 -37.34 2.66 -5.04
CA LYS A 845 -36.80 2.74 -6.41
C LYS A 845 -36.95 1.40 -7.17
N ARG A 846 -36.78 0.25 -6.50
CA ARG A 846 -36.94 -1.08 -7.12
C ARG A 846 -38.38 -1.43 -7.41
N GLU A 847 -39.30 -1.21 -6.46
CA GLU A 847 -40.73 -1.46 -6.66
C GLU A 847 -41.29 -0.65 -7.84
N LYS A 848 -40.87 0.61 -7.98
CA LYS A 848 -41.16 1.46 -9.16
C LYS A 848 -40.58 0.90 -10.47
N ASN A 849 -39.37 0.34 -10.44
CA ASN A 849 -38.71 -0.24 -11.62
C ASN A 849 -39.27 -1.62 -12.03
N ALA A 850 -39.77 -2.41 -11.08
CA ALA A 850 -40.48 -3.66 -11.35
C ALA A 850 -41.80 -3.39 -12.08
N ASN A 851 -42.66 -2.53 -11.53
CA ASN A 851 -43.96 -2.19 -12.11
C ASN A 851 -43.83 -1.58 -13.51
N LYS A 852 -42.76 -0.81 -13.78
CA LYS A 852 -42.44 -0.29 -15.13
C LYS A 852 -42.16 -1.37 -16.18
N LYS A 853 -41.67 -2.56 -15.79
CA LYS A 853 -41.43 -3.67 -16.73
C LYS A 853 -42.72 -4.42 -17.06
N GLU A 854 -43.61 -4.64 -16.10
CA GLU A 854 -44.86 -5.35 -16.33
C GLU A 854 -45.83 -4.56 -17.22
N GLY A 855 -45.95 -3.25 -16.99
CA GLY A 855 -46.77 -2.35 -17.82
C GLY A 855 -46.37 -2.26 -19.30
N SER A 856 -45.21 -2.81 -19.69
CA SER A 856 -44.71 -2.79 -21.07
C SER A 856 -45.18 -3.98 -21.95
N LYS A 857 -45.94 -4.94 -21.40
CA LYS A 857 -46.37 -6.17 -22.10
C LYS A 857 -47.84 -6.24 -22.51
N ALA A 858 -48.55 -5.11 -22.61
CA ALA A 858 -49.93 -5.06 -23.10
C ALA A 858 -50.12 -4.01 -24.22
N GLY A 859 -50.00 -4.45 -25.49
CA GLY A 859 -50.16 -3.59 -26.67
C GLY A 859 -50.98 -4.27 -27.78
N PRO A 860 -52.25 -3.89 -28.00
CA PRO A 860 -53.06 -4.41 -29.11
C PRO A 860 -52.60 -3.86 -30.47
N LYS A 861 -52.88 -4.60 -31.55
CA LYS A 861 -52.42 -4.27 -32.91
C LYS A 861 -53.43 -3.44 -33.73
N LYS A 862 -52.87 -2.60 -34.61
CA LYS A 862 -53.36 -2.13 -35.93
C LYS A 862 -54.31 -0.92 -36.06
N GLN A 863 -53.97 -0.13 -37.09
CA GLN A 863 -54.81 0.71 -37.98
C GLN A 863 -55.36 2.06 -37.46
N GLY A 864 -55.49 3.03 -38.39
CA GLY A 864 -56.24 4.28 -38.22
C GLY A 864 -55.54 5.54 -38.76
N LYS A 865 -56.02 6.12 -39.87
CA LYS A 865 -55.48 7.38 -40.44
C LYS A 865 -56.13 8.62 -39.81
N LYS A 866 -55.31 9.68 -39.67
CA LYS A 866 -55.63 11.12 -39.84
C LYS A 866 -56.87 11.76 -39.13
N ALA A 867 -56.52 12.69 -38.23
CA ALA A 867 -56.93 14.12 -38.25
C ALA A 867 -58.33 14.58 -37.78
N ALA A 868 -58.40 15.91 -37.62
CA ALA A 868 -59.56 16.78 -37.31
C ALA A 868 -59.96 16.96 -35.82
N VAL A 869 -60.55 18.13 -35.54
CA VAL A 869 -60.88 18.66 -34.21
C VAL A 869 -62.37 19.01 -34.17
N LYS A 870 -63.10 18.59 -33.11
CA LYS A 870 -64.14 19.37 -32.38
C LYS A 870 -64.95 18.52 -31.39
N LEU A 871 -64.93 18.92 -30.11
CA LEU A 871 -66.07 19.32 -29.24
C LEU A 871 -67.53 18.97 -29.67
N PRO A 872 -68.51 18.88 -28.72
CA PRO A 872 -68.49 18.27 -27.36
C PRO A 872 -69.86 17.64 -26.90
N LYS A 873 -69.96 17.28 -25.59
CA LYS A 873 -71.14 17.39 -24.67
C LYS A 873 -72.25 16.30 -24.68
N VAL A 874 -73.05 16.31 -23.58
CA VAL A 874 -74.43 15.79 -23.38
C VAL A 874 -74.57 14.27 -23.15
N GLU A 875 -75.22 13.73 -22.09
CA GLU A 875 -75.70 14.31 -20.80
C GLU A 875 -76.16 13.18 -19.81
N SER A 876 -76.80 13.58 -18.70
CA SER A 876 -77.61 12.79 -17.72
C SER A 876 -76.95 12.14 -16.48
N ASP A 877 -77.56 12.21 -15.27
CA ASP A 877 -78.23 13.35 -14.58
C ASP A 877 -78.57 13.02 -13.10
N THR A 878 -78.93 14.06 -12.31
CA THR A 878 -79.45 14.03 -10.90
C THR A 878 -78.47 13.51 -9.82
N GLU A 879 -78.39 14.02 -8.57
CA GLU A 879 -78.69 15.31 -7.90
C GLU A 879 -77.98 15.27 -6.51
N GLY A 880 -77.89 16.30 -5.65
CA GLY A 880 -78.40 17.69 -5.63
C GLY A 880 -77.92 18.42 -4.35
N ASP A 881 -78.15 19.73 -4.23
CA ASP A 881 -77.77 20.66 -3.12
C ASP A 881 -76.29 20.76 -2.70
N GLY A 882 -75.69 21.95 -2.51
CA GLY A 882 -76.19 23.29 -2.80
C GLY A 882 -75.24 24.45 -2.41
N VAL A 883 -75.19 25.49 -3.26
CA VAL A 883 -74.68 26.87 -3.01
C VAL A 883 -73.15 27.09 -2.87
N GLU A 884 -72.48 27.12 -4.02
CA GLU A 884 -71.38 28.08 -4.35
C GLU A 884 -72.02 29.41 -4.90
N PRO A 885 -71.37 30.44 -5.53
CA PRO A 885 -70.03 30.56 -6.16
C PRO A 885 -69.20 31.77 -5.63
N VAL A 886 -67.91 32.05 -5.95
CA VAL A 886 -67.04 31.95 -7.15
C VAL A 886 -67.29 32.99 -8.26
N VAL A 887 -66.22 33.75 -8.61
CA VAL A 887 -65.80 34.26 -9.94
C VAL A 887 -64.67 35.32 -9.76
N ALA A 888 -63.71 35.56 -10.66
CA ALA A 888 -62.74 34.72 -11.39
C ALA A 888 -62.06 35.55 -12.54
N LYS A 889 -60.99 35.00 -13.15
CA LYS A 889 -60.41 35.31 -14.49
C LYS A 889 -59.39 36.46 -14.68
N ARG A 890 -58.21 36.04 -15.20
CA ARG A 890 -57.48 36.54 -16.40
C ARG A 890 -57.13 38.04 -16.54
N GLY A 891 -55.86 38.32 -16.82
CA GLY A 891 -55.40 39.57 -17.47
C GLY A 891 -54.00 39.40 -18.08
N ALA A 892 -53.77 39.83 -19.32
CA ALA A 892 -52.54 39.56 -20.07
C ALA A 892 -51.89 40.84 -20.65
N GLN A 893 -50.63 40.71 -21.10
CA GLN A 893 -49.92 41.53 -22.08
C GLN A 893 -49.43 42.96 -21.73
N ARG A 894 -48.09 43.09 -21.85
CA ARG A 894 -47.32 44.10 -22.63
C ARG A 894 -47.51 45.63 -22.41
N LYS A 895 -46.32 46.26 -22.26
CA LYS A 895 -45.87 47.63 -22.61
C LYS A 895 -45.71 48.67 -21.47
N LYS A 896 -44.56 49.32 -21.53
CA LYS A 896 -44.17 50.63 -20.93
C LYS A 896 -44.96 51.79 -21.62
N PRO A 897 -44.88 53.09 -21.22
CA PRO A 897 -44.02 53.68 -20.18
C PRO A 897 -44.62 54.84 -19.31
N ALA A 898 -43.90 55.18 -18.23
CA ALA A 898 -43.56 56.54 -17.73
C ALA A 898 -44.60 57.62 -17.32
N LYS A 899 -44.29 58.22 -16.14
CA LYS A 899 -44.37 59.65 -15.73
C LYS A 899 -45.69 60.27 -15.22
N LYS A 900 -45.53 60.97 -14.07
CA LYS A 900 -46.19 62.22 -13.61
C LYS A 900 -47.66 62.13 -13.12
N VAL A 901 -48.12 62.90 -12.12
CA VAL A 901 -47.45 63.70 -11.06
C VAL A 901 -48.45 64.09 -9.93
N ASN A 902 -47.96 64.33 -8.69
CA ASN A 902 -48.62 64.97 -7.52
C ASN A 902 -49.88 64.27 -6.90
N GLY A 903 -50.19 64.44 -5.60
CA GLY A 903 -49.44 65.08 -4.50
C GLY A 903 -50.29 65.32 -3.22
N ALA A 904 -49.61 65.66 -2.09
CA ALA A 904 -50.12 65.81 -0.70
C ALA A 904 -50.68 64.52 -0.04
N GLY A 905 -50.65 64.31 1.28
CA GLY A 905 -50.14 65.04 2.47
C GLY A 905 -50.71 64.33 3.74
N SER A 906 -50.15 64.39 4.95
CA SER A 906 -49.09 65.23 5.56
C SER A 906 -48.44 64.53 6.80
N ASP A 907 -47.48 65.20 7.44
CA ASP A 907 -47.04 65.10 8.86
C ASP A 907 -46.06 63.98 9.32
N ASP A 908 -45.03 64.27 10.14
CA ASP A 908 -43.82 65.07 9.81
C ASP A 908 -42.58 64.80 10.72
N GLU A 909 -41.42 65.36 10.29
CA GLU A 909 -40.15 65.68 11.01
C GLU A 909 -39.33 64.59 11.78
N ASP A 910 -37.98 64.54 11.75
CA ASP A 910 -36.92 64.64 10.69
C ASP A 910 -35.73 63.75 11.20
N TYR A 911 -34.40 63.97 11.30
CA TYR A 911 -33.31 64.89 10.88
C TYR A 911 -31.98 64.08 11.12
N VAL A 912 -30.77 64.23 10.55
CA VAL A 912 -30.02 65.16 9.69
C VAL A 912 -29.10 64.24 8.80
N ALA A 913 -28.99 64.35 7.47
CA ALA A 913 -28.09 65.21 6.66
C ALA A 913 -26.62 65.35 7.15
N GLU A 914 -25.57 65.45 6.31
CA GLU A 914 -25.38 65.34 4.84
C GLU A 914 -23.92 64.82 4.60
N LYS A 915 -23.14 64.89 3.50
CA LYS A 915 -23.05 65.55 2.16
C LYS A 915 -22.13 64.61 1.29
N ALA A 916 -21.61 64.82 0.07
CA ALA A 916 -21.53 65.91 -0.93
C ALA A 916 -21.29 65.32 -2.36
N LYS A 917 -21.01 66.19 -3.35
CA LYS A 917 -20.57 65.91 -4.75
C LYS A 917 -19.95 67.22 -5.34
N PRO A 918 -19.33 67.33 -6.57
CA PRO A 918 -19.97 66.99 -7.87
C PRO A 918 -19.05 66.67 -9.12
N GLU A 919 -19.73 66.35 -10.25
CA GLU A 919 -19.44 66.67 -11.70
C GLU A 919 -18.10 66.34 -12.41
N ASP A 920 -17.96 66.34 -13.75
CA ASP A 920 -18.78 65.89 -14.92
C ASP A 920 -17.90 65.97 -16.23
N GLN A 921 -18.41 65.48 -17.38
CA GLN A 921 -18.09 65.88 -18.78
C GLN A 921 -17.12 65.05 -19.68
N LYS A 922 -17.74 64.13 -20.45
CA LYS A 922 -17.80 64.08 -21.95
C LYS A 922 -16.54 63.83 -22.85
N LYS A 923 -16.67 62.71 -23.60
CA LYS A 923 -16.55 62.50 -25.08
C LYS A 923 -15.21 62.11 -25.78
N LYS A 924 -15.32 60.99 -26.55
CA LYS A 924 -14.61 60.60 -27.81
C LYS A 924 -13.11 60.19 -27.67
N GLN A 925 -12.50 59.33 -28.51
CA GLN A 925 -12.94 58.69 -29.77
C GLN A 925 -12.21 57.35 -30.12
N THR A 926 -12.91 56.42 -30.79
CA THR A 926 -12.43 55.37 -31.75
C THR A 926 -11.50 54.17 -31.38
N LYS A 927 -12.02 52.97 -31.74
CA LYS A 927 -11.41 51.81 -32.48
C LYS A 927 -10.69 50.62 -31.77
N LYS A 928 -11.37 49.47 -31.91
CA LYS A 928 -10.89 48.07 -32.20
C LYS A 928 -10.17 47.21 -31.12
N ALA A 929 -10.86 46.10 -30.80
CA ALA A 929 -10.36 44.74 -30.47
C ALA A 929 -9.54 44.56 -29.16
N SER A 930 -9.58 43.40 -28.47
CA SER A 930 -10.18 42.08 -28.78
C SER A 930 -10.96 41.49 -27.58
N ALA A 931 -11.40 40.22 -27.65
CA ALA A 931 -12.49 39.66 -26.84
C ALA A 931 -12.08 39.05 -25.47
N PRO A 932 -13.03 38.91 -24.51
CA PRO A 932 -12.83 38.29 -23.20
C PRO A 932 -13.36 36.84 -23.13
N VAL A 933 -13.12 36.16 -22.00
CA VAL A 933 -14.01 35.15 -21.42
C VAL A 933 -13.97 35.26 -19.90
N ASP A 934 -15.14 35.49 -19.30
CA ASP A 934 -15.54 35.02 -17.96
C ASP A 934 -16.89 34.29 -18.19
N GLU A 935 -17.22 33.28 -17.38
CA GLU A 935 -18.49 32.53 -17.45
C GLU A 935 -19.12 32.46 -16.05
N ASP A 936 -20.43 32.70 -15.97
CA ASP A 936 -21.31 32.37 -14.83
C ASP A 936 -22.69 31.96 -15.40
N GLU A 937 -23.24 30.84 -14.89
CA GLU A 937 -24.68 30.47 -14.68
C GLU A 937 -25.72 30.63 -15.84
N ASP A 938 -26.70 29.74 -16.08
CA ASP A 938 -26.98 28.34 -15.66
C ASP A 938 -28.16 27.75 -16.50
N GLU A 939 -28.40 26.43 -16.43
CA GLU A 939 -29.67 25.67 -16.69
C GLU A 939 -30.44 25.81 -18.06
N ASP A 940 -31.06 24.79 -18.70
CA ASP A 940 -31.01 23.30 -18.58
C ASP A 940 -31.67 22.60 -19.83
N ASP A 941 -31.57 21.26 -19.90
CA ASP A 941 -32.47 20.25 -20.52
C ASP A 941 -32.41 19.83 -22.05
N MET A 942 -32.23 18.51 -22.26
CA MET A 942 -32.58 17.62 -23.42
C MET A 942 -32.04 17.86 -24.88
N PRO A 943 -32.12 16.86 -25.82
CA PRO A 943 -32.40 15.42 -25.72
C PRO A 943 -31.35 14.49 -26.45
N THR A 944 -31.72 13.24 -26.75
CA THR A 944 -30.83 12.11 -27.13
C THR A 944 -30.29 12.02 -28.57
N LEU A 945 -29.17 11.30 -28.73
CA LEU A 945 -28.33 11.15 -29.94
C LEU A 945 -28.95 10.54 -31.22
N LYS A 946 -30.26 10.24 -31.29
CA LYS A 946 -30.86 9.55 -32.45
C LYS A 946 -31.33 10.46 -33.58
N ASP A 947 -31.65 11.72 -33.29
CA ASP A 947 -32.29 12.63 -34.26
C ASP A 947 -31.30 13.52 -35.03
N ARG A 948 -30.03 13.10 -35.14
CA ARG A 948 -28.95 13.79 -35.89
C ARG A 948 -28.41 13.03 -37.10
N ILE A 949 -28.93 11.83 -37.40
CA ILE A 949 -28.48 11.01 -38.54
C ILE A 949 -29.64 10.76 -39.51
N ALA A 950 -30.24 11.85 -40.01
CA ALA A 950 -31.19 11.82 -41.13
C ALA A 950 -31.19 13.16 -41.90
N ASN A 951 -30.64 13.12 -43.11
CA ASN A 951 -30.98 13.94 -44.28
C ASN A 951 -31.30 15.44 -44.10
N PHE A 952 -30.33 16.28 -44.45
CA PHE A 952 -30.59 17.32 -45.45
C PHE A 952 -29.40 17.43 -46.44
N ARG A 953 -29.65 17.00 -47.68
CA ARG A 953 -28.90 17.44 -48.87
C ARG A 953 -29.77 18.44 -49.63
N LEU A 954 -29.15 19.32 -50.40
CA LEU A 954 -29.71 19.85 -51.63
C LEU A 954 -28.52 20.22 -52.55
N ASP A 955 -28.60 19.79 -53.81
CA ASP A 955 -27.54 19.90 -54.81
C ASP A 955 -27.87 20.96 -55.86
N ASP A 956 -26.83 21.57 -56.45
CA ASP A 956 -26.78 22.08 -57.83
C ASP A 956 -25.28 22.28 -58.18
N SER A 957 -24.71 21.92 -59.34
CA SER A 957 -25.30 21.48 -60.62
C SER A 957 -24.58 20.29 -61.27
N SER A 958 -25.26 19.66 -62.24
CA SER A 958 -24.94 18.46 -63.02
C SER A 958 -24.04 18.74 -64.27
N PRO A 959 -23.71 17.78 -65.17
CA PRO A 959 -24.12 16.35 -65.21
C PRO A 959 -23.05 15.28 -65.58
N ASP A 960 -23.43 14.02 -65.37
CA ASP A 960 -23.15 12.80 -66.18
C ASP A 960 -21.71 12.31 -66.50
N SER A 961 -21.45 11.00 -66.63
CA SER A 961 -22.18 9.79 -66.16
C SER A 961 -21.33 8.51 -66.31
N SER A 962 -21.64 7.46 -65.51
CA SER A 962 -21.27 6.04 -65.73
C SER A 962 -19.77 5.64 -65.72
N ALA A 963 -19.37 4.36 -65.59
CA ALA A 963 -19.88 3.24 -64.78
C ALA A 963 -18.82 2.09 -64.76
N MET A 964 -18.92 1.21 -63.74
CA MET A 964 -18.40 -0.18 -63.64
C MET A 964 -16.92 -0.52 -63.96
N GLU A 965 -16.31 -1.21 -63.00
CA GLU A 965 -15.48 -2.43 -63.13
C GLU A 965 -14.49 -2.57 -64.32
N THR A 966 -13.19 -2.47 -64.06
CA THR A 966 -12.19 -3.56 -64.28
C THR A 966 -10.82 -3.20 -63.67
N GLU A 967 -9.80 -4.05 -63.88
CA GLU A 967 -8.48 -4.03 -63.23
C GLU A 967 -7.44 -3.09 -63.91
N THR A 968 -6.23 -3.04 -63.31
CA THR A 968 -4.92 -2.66 -63.88
C THR A 968 -4.49 -1.18 -64.05
N THR A 969 -3.34 -0.89 -63.43
CA THR A 969 -2.19 -0.01 -63.82
C THR A 969 -2.37 1.26 -64.65
N GLU A 970 -2.05 2.38 -64.00
CA GLU A 970 -1.13 3.48 -64.39
C GLU A 970 -0.95 3.99 -65.84
N GLU A 971 -0.94 5.32 -65.89
CA GLU A 971 -0.15 6.25 -66.74
C GLU A 971 -0.73 6.89 -68.01
N GLN A 972 -0.09 8.02 -68.37
CA GLN A 972 -0.61 9.13 -69.16
C GLN A 972 0.17 9.29 -70.47
N ASN A 973 -0.46 9.90 -71.49
CA ASN A 973 0.13 10.70 -72.59
C ASN A 973 -0.94 10.95 -73.68
N GLU A 974 -0.85 11.94 -74.58
CA GLU A 974 -0.23 13.28 -74.62
C GLU A 974 -0.72 13.94 -75.94
N ASP A 975 -0.66 15.27 -76.09
CA ASP A 975 -0.39 15.87 -77.44
C ASP A 975 0.11 17.33 -77.36
N LYS A 976 1.30 17.56 -77.94
CA LYS A 976 1.60 18.68 -78.85
C LYS A 976 2.96 18.48 -79.53
N GLY A 977 2.97 18.16 -80.83
CA GLY A 977 4.18 18.14 -81.68
C GLY A 977 4.66 19.56 -82.12
N PRO A 978 5.24 19.76 -83.33
CA PRO A 978 5.48 18.76 -84.40
C PRO A 978 6.74 18.96 -85.32
N LYS A 979 6.90 18.03 -86.30
CA LYS A 979 7.67 18.10 -87.59
C LYS A 979 9.20 17.83 -87.64
N GLY A 980 9.60 16.86 -88.49
CA GLY A 980 10.97 16.65 -89.01
C GLY A 980 11.16 15.28 -89.71
N PRO A 981 11.68 15.16 -90.96
CA PRO A 981 11.65 13.90 -91.73
C PRO A 981 12.98 13.11 -91.82
N SER A 982 12.92 11.83 -92.19
CA SER A 982 14.10 10.96 -92.41
C SER A 982 14.43 10.71 -93.89
N ARG A 983 15.71 10.37 -94.15
CA ARG A 983 16.15 9.57 -95.31
C ARG A 983 17.34 8.72 -94.84
N ARG A 984 17.27 7.38 -95.02
CA ARG A 984 18.20 6.37 -94.43
C ARG A 984 18.09 6.23 -92.89
N GLY A 985 18.56 5.10 -92.35
CA GLY A 985 18.46 4.72 -90.93
C GLY A 985 19.31 3.47 -90.64
N ARG A 986 18.65 2.35 -90.28
CA ARG A 986 19.18 0.95 -90.15
C ARG A 986 19.80 0.56 -88.78
N LEU A 987 19.20 -0.48 -88.14
CA LEU A 987 19.74 -1.39 -87.09
C LEU A 987 19.92 -0.80 -85.64
N LYS A 988 19.86 -1.57 -84.52
CA LYS A 988 19.27 -2.91 -84.16
C LYS A 988 19.44 -3.20 -82.63
N LYS A 989 18.47 -3.88 -81.97
CA LYS A 989 18.56 -4.51 -80.61
C LYS A 989 18.93 -3.54 -79.44
N GLY A 990 18.80 -3.89 -78.15
CA GLY A 990 18.06 -4.99 -77.49
C GLY A 990 18.85 -5.75 -76.40
N LEU A 991 18.13 -6.31 -75.41
CA LEU A 991 18.43 -7.53 -74.62
C LEU A 991 19.65 -7.57 -73.65
N SER A 992 19.41 -8.15 -72.45
CA SER A 992 20.17 -9.22 -71.73
C SER A 992 21.72 -9.16 -71.65
N SER A 993 22.48 -9.59 -70.63
CA SER A 993 22.28 -10.39 -69.39
C SER A 993 23.69 -10.72 -68.82
N LEU A 994 23.76 -11.68 -67.88
CA LEU A 994 24.87 -12.61 -67.55
C LEU A 994 25.98 -12.78 -68.63
N ALA A 995 27.24 -13.10 -68.33
CA ALA A 995 28.02 -13.22 -67.07
C ALA A 995 29.52 -13.44 -67.47
N VAL A 996 30.28 -14.30 -66.76
CA VAL A 996 31.63 -14.84 -67.11
C VAL A 996 32.76 -13.81 -66.82
N ILE A 997 33.70 -14.02 -65.85
CA ILE A 997 34.84 -14.97 -65.79
C ILE A 997 35.93 -14.57 -66.82
N SER A 998 37.22 -14.40 -66.50
CA SER A 998 37.98 -14.46 -65.22
C SER A 998 39.39 -13.86 -65.43
N ASP A 999 40.26 -13.94 -64.39
CA ASP A 999 41.73 -13.94 -64.47
C ASP A 999 42.43 -12.59 -64.86
N ASP A 1000 43.66 -12.26 -64.42
CA ASP A 1000 44.58 -12.86 -63.42
C ASP A 1000 45.61 -11.80 -62.92
N ASP A 1001 46.54 -12.23 -62.04
CA ASP A 1001 47.87 -11.66 -61.71
C ASP A 1001 47.99 -10.30 -60.94
N ASP A 1002 48.55 -10.38 -59.71
CA ASP A 1002 49.87 -9.87 -59.24
C ASP A 1002 50.36 -8.42 -59.60
N ASP A 1003 51.11 -7.66 -58.78
CA ASP A 1003 51.62 -7.85 -57.40
C ASP A 1003 52.03 -6.49 -56.75
N ASP A 1004 52.48 -6.51 -55.47
CA ASP A 1004 53.35 -5.57 -54.71
C ASP A 1004 53.47 -4.05 -55.11
N ALA A 1005 53.18 -3.08 -54.23
CA ALA A 1005 54.05 -2.48 -53.17
C ALA A 1005 55.11 -1.45 -53.70
N ASP A 1006 55.66 -0.45 -52.98
CA ASP A 1006 55.45 0.11 -51.64
C ASP A 1006 56.07 1.55 -51.55
N PHE A 1007 55.62 2.43 -50.62
CA PHE A 1007 56.33 3.64 -50.05
C PHE A 1007 56.95 4.70 -51.02
N ALA A 1008 57.36 5.95 -50.68
CA ALA A 1008 57.18 6.89 -49.55
C ALA A 1008 57.18 8.35 -50.12
N VAL A 1009 56.36 9.29 -49.67
CA VAL A 1009 56.66 10.38 -48.69
C VAL A 1009 57.99 11.16 -48.89
N GLU A 1010 57.88 12.44 -49.30
CA GLU A 1010 58.64 13.56 -48.67
C GLU A 1010 57.95 14.94 -48.92
N VAL A 1011 58.54 16.05 -48.46
CA VAL A 1011 57.90 17.37 -48.15
C VAL A 1011 58.84 18.56 -48.53
N PRO A 1012 58.70 19.85 -48.10
CA PRO A 1012 57.54 20.76 -47.93
C PRO A 1012 57.69 22.17 -48.61
N GLU A 1013 56.65 23.01 -48.46
CA GLU A 1013 56.62 24.51 -48.37
C GLU A 1013 56.99 25.49 -49.54
N VAL A 1014 55.94 25.98 -50.21
CA VAL A 1014 55.47 27.41 -50.32
C VAL A 1014 56.45 28.56 -50.63
N GLN A 1015 56.11 29.37 -51.67
CA GLN A 1015 56.42 30.81 -51.77
C GLN A 1015 55.26 31.65 -52.38
N VAL A 1016 55.43 32.99 -52.47
CA VAL A 1016 54.36 34.02 -52.44
C VAL A 1016 54.56 35.13 -53.49
N GLU A 1017 53.46 35.78 -53.91
CA GLU A 1017 53.43 37.20 -54.34
C GLU A 1017 52.11 37.85 -53.83
N LYS A 1018 51.85 39.18 -53.90
CA LYS A 1018 52.45 40.25 -54.71
C LYS A 1018 52.76 41.52 -53.88
N LYS A 1019 52.30 42.71 -54.29
CA LYS A 1019 52.68 44.06 -53.79
C LYS A 1019 51.48 45.03 -53.88
N GLY A 1020 51.37 46.12 -53.12
CA GLY A 1020 52.21 46.62 -52.00
C GLY A 1020 52.04 48.13 -51.69
N ARG A 1021 52.90 48.66 -50.80
CA ARG A 1021 53.00 50.06 -50.25
C ARG A 1021 51.94 50.48 -49.20
N GLY A 1022 52.38 50.87 -47.99
CA GLY A 1022 51.44 51.29 -46.91
C GLY A 1022 51.93 51.95 -45.59
N ARG A 1023 53.23 51.96 -45.23
CA ARG A 1023 53.85 52.70 -44.07
C ARG A 1023 53.51 52.23 -42.62
N LYS A 1024 54.54 51.72 -41.90
CA LYS A 1024 54.97 51.91 -40.47
C LYS A 1024 53.95 52.34 -39.37
N THR A 1025 54.05 52.07 -38.05
CA THR A 1025 54.82 51.22 -37.08
C THR A 1025 54.29 51.58 -35.65
N ALA A 1026 54.50 50.88 -34.52
CA ALA A 1026 54.79 49.48 -34.12
C ALA A 1026 54.99 49.40 -32.57
N ALA A 1027 55.22 48.20 -32.03
CA ALA A 1027 55.81 47.89 -30.70
C ALA A 1027 54.95 48.00 -29.41
N ALA A 1028 55.48 47.35 -28.36
CA ALA A 1028 54.89 46.87 -27.10
C ALA A 1028 54.41 47.92 -26.08
N THR A 1029 53.58 47.48 -25.10
CA THR A 1029 53.88 47.62 -23.64
C THR A 1029 52.93 46.84 -22.69
N LYS A 1030 53.39 46.64 -21.46
CA LYS A 1030 52.70 46.23 -20.20
C LYS A 1030 52.56 47.50 -19.31
N PRO A 1031 51.93 47.54 -18.09
CA PRO A 1031 51.10 46.57 -17.34
C PRO A 1031 49.88 47.24 -16.59
N LYS A 1032 49.38 46.60 -15.50
CA LYS A 1032 48.53 47.12 -14.38
C LYS A 1032 47.02 47.34 -14.71
N ALA A 1033 46.03 46.91 -13.91
CA ALA A 1033 45.72 47.06 -12.47
C ALA A 1033 45.15 48.47 -12.12
N ALA A 1034 44.12 48.69 -11.27
CA ALA A 1034 43.18 47.83 -10.52
C ALA A 1034 41.94 48.68 -10.06
N ALA A 1035 41.29 48.33 -8.94
CA ALA A 1035 40.10 48.95 -8.29
C ALA A 1035 38.72 48.58 -8.91
N THR A 1036 37.57 48.44 -8.25
CA THR A 1036 37.04 48.16 -6.87
C THR A 1036 35.80 49.02 -6.57
N ARG A 1037 34.65 48.34 -6.38
CA ARG A 1037 33.58 48.59 -5.37
C ARG A 1037 32.57 49.78 -5.51
N LYS A 1038 31.31 49.44 -5.14
CA LYS A 1038 30.17 50.30 -4.70
C LYS A 1038 29.48 51.12 -5.82
N ARG A 1039 28.17 51.44 -5.76
CA ARG A 1039 27.05 51.06 -4.84
C ARG A 1039 25.70 51.08 -5.61
N ALA A 1040 24.60 50.71 -4.94
CA ALA A 1040 23.23 50.66 -5.50
C ALA A 1040 22.64 52.04 -5.93
N PRO A 1041 21.52 52.05 -6.68
CA PRO A 1041 20.20 52.16 -6.02
C PRO A 1041 19.18 51.09 -6.50
N ALA A 1042 17.89 51.26 -6.18
CA ALA A 1042 16.84 50.24 -6.26
C ALA A 1042 15.58 50.68 -7.06
N GLN A 1043 14.58 49.78 -7.13
CA GLN A 1043 13.21 49.92 -7.66
C GLN A 1043 13.01 49.89 -9.19
N GLY A 1044 11.98 49.15 -9.65
CA GLY A 1044 11.21 49.52 -10.84
C GLY A 1044 10.86 48.44 -11.88
N LYS A 1045 9.63 47.90 -11.80
CA LYS A 1045 8.76 47.41 -12.90
C LYS A 1045 9.28 46.32 -13.87
N ALA A 1046 8.70 45.13 -13.68
CA ALA A 1046 8.15 44.19 -14.65
C ALA A 1046 8.32 44.43 -16.17
N VAL A 1047 8.67 43.34 -16.88
CA VAL A 1047 8.28 43.08 -18.28
C VAL A 1047 7.60 41.71 -18.35
N MET A 1048 6.49 41.63 -19.07
CA MET A 1048 5.71 40.41 -19.32
C MET A 1048 5.80 40.04 -20.80
N LEU A 1049 6.05 38.78 -21.13
CA LEU A 1049 5.96 38.25 -22.49
C LEU A 1049 5.08 37.00 -22.52
N LYS A 1050 4.22 36.92 -23.55
CA LYS A 1050 3.25 35.84 -23.77
C LYS A 1050 3.82 34.73 -24.67
N PRO A 1051 3.22 33.52 -24.68
CA PRO A 1051 3.73 32.35 -25.40
C PRO A 1051 3.36 32.34 -26.90
N THR A 1052 3.90 31.36 -27.62
CA THR A 1052 3.49 30.93 -28.97
C THR A 1052 3.29 29.41 -28.99
N GLU A 1053 2.44 28.93 -29.91
CA GLU A 1053 1.75 27.63 -29.79
C GLU A 1053 2.45 26.45 -30.51
N ASP A 1054 2.12 25.26 -30.01
CA ASP A 1054 1.96 23.95 -30.66
C ASP A 1054 2.70 23.55 -31.95
N SER A 1055 3.17 22.30 -31.95
CA SER A 1055 2.96 21.40 -33.09
C SER A 1055 2.46 20.03 -32.60
N ASN A 1056 1.31 19.60 -33.11
CA ASN A 1056 0.63 18.38 -32.72
C ASN A 1056 1.05 17.19 -33.62
N THR A 1057 1.57 16.10 -33.05
CA THR A 1057 1.58 14.78 -33.69
C THR A 1057 1.30 13.67 -32.67
N SER A 1058 0.04 13.25 -32.58
CA SER A 1058 -0.40 12.20 -31.66
C SER A 1058 -0.32 10.80 -32.31
N ALA A 1059 0.48 9.92 -31.70
CA ALA A 1059 0.53 8.49 -32.00
C ALA A 1059 0.19 7.69 -30.72
N PRO A 1060 -0.44 6.49 -30.83
CA PRO A 1060 -1.10 5.86 -29.70
C PRO A 1060 -0.13 5.32 -28.63
N SER A 1061 -0.37 5.69 -27.37
CA SER A 1061 0.38 5.20 -26.22
C SER A 1061 -0.04 3.77 -25.84
N PRO A 1062 0.90 2.84 -25.56
CA PRO A 1062 0.59 1.44 -25.32
C PRO A 1062 -0.15 1.17 -24.00
N GLU A 1063 -0.82 0.02 -23.95
CA GLU A 1063 -1.90 -0.32 -23.00
C GLU A 1063 -1.57 -0.19 -21.51
N LYS A 1064 -2.57 0.27 -20.74
CA LYS A 1064 -2.55 0.35 -19.26
C LYS A 1064 -2.41 -1.04 -18.62
N LYS A 1065 -1.20 -1.41 -18.19
CA LYS A 1065 -0.99 -2.61 -17.35
C LYS A 1065 -1.12 -2.27 -15.86
N VAL A 1066 -2.34 -2.47 -15.34
CA VAL A 1066 -2.68 -2.33 -13.92
C VAL A 1066 -1.76 -3.19 -13.06
N ARG A 1067 -1.13 -2.60 -12.03
CA ARG A 1067 -0.44 -3.34 -10.97
C ARG A 1067 -1.48 -4.24 -10.26
N LYS A 1068 -1.46 -5.56 -10.50
CA LYS A 1068 -2.35 -6.50 -9.80
C LYS A 1068 -2.09 -6.42 -8.30
N MET A 1069 -3.04 -5.87 -7.54
CA MET A 1069 -3.12 -6.09 -6.10
C MET A 1069 -3.24 -7.59 -5.82
N ARG A 1070 -2.63 -8.03 -4.72
CA ARG A 1070 -2.59 -9.44 -4.34
C ARG A 1070 -3.94 -9.87 -3.77
N GLU A 1071 -4.58 -10.85 -4.41
CA GLU A 1071 -5.77 -11.53 -3.88
C GLU A 1071 -5.52 -12.01 -2.44
N SER A 1072 -6.47 -11.76 -1.51
CA SER A 1072 -6.37 -12.30 -0.15
C SER A 1072 -6.29 -13.83 -0.19
N PRO A 1073 -5.34 -14.45 0.53
CA PRO A 1073 -5.11 -15.89 0.46
C PRO A 1073 -6.28 -16.72 1.00
N PHE A 1074 -7.21 -16.11 1.76
CA PHE A 1074 -8.35 -16.79 2.36
C PHE A 1074 -9.40 -17.27 1.34
N ASN A 1075 -9.56 -16.61 0.19
CA ASN A 1075 -10.50 -17.04 -0.87
C ASN A 1075 -10.07 -18.35 -1.60
N LYS A 1076 -8.95 -18.98 -1.24
CA LYS A 1076 -8.42 -20.18 -1.93
C LYS A 1076 -8.82 -21.52 -1.31
N LYS A 1077 -9.80 -21.56 -0.39
CA LYS A 1077 -10.25 -22.77 0.31
C LYS A 1077 -11.66 -23.28 -0.03
N SER A 1078 -12.28 -22.80 -1.11
CA SER A 1078 -13.57 -23.35 -1.60
C SER A 1078 -13.39 -24.66 -2.40
N GLY A 1079 -12.86 -25.70 -1.74
CA GLY A 1079 -12.56 -27.01 -2.32
C GLY A 1079 -13.04 -28.16 -1.43
N SER A 1080 -14.31 -28.54 -1.57
CA SER A 1080 -14.96 -29.59 -0.78
C SER A 1080 -14.50 -31.00 -1.18
N ILE A 1081 -14.03 -31.79 -0.22
CA ILE A 1081 -14.00 -33.26 -0.27
C ILE A 1081 -14.58 -33.77 1.05
N LEU A 1082 -15.86 -34.20 1.04
CA LEU A 1082 -16.43 -35.08 2.08
C LEU A 1082 -17.82 -35.62 1.66
N GLN A 1083 -17.94 -36.96 1.62
CA GLN A 1083 -19.18 -37.75 1.57
C GLN A 1083 -18.75 -39.12 2.15
N ARG A 1084 -19.25 -39.59 3.31
CA ARG A 1084 -20.55 -40.29 3.55
C ARG A 1084 -20.76 -41.46 2.57
N GLY A 1085 -21.06 -42.71 2.97
CA GLY A 1085 -21.28 -43.34 4.29
C GLY A 1085 -21.78 -44.80 4.07
N SER A 1086 -22.27 -45.61 5.03
CA SER A 1086 -22.18 -45.64 6.50
C SER A 1086 -23.09 -46.77 7.06
N THR A 1087 -22.61 -47.68 7.92
CA THR A 1087 -23.41 -48.76 8.57
C THR A 1087 -22.75 -49.25 9.89
N ALA A 1088 -23.46 -50.01 10.73
CA ALA A 1088 -23.10 -50.28 12.14
C ALA A 1088 -23.44 -51.71 12.64
N ALA A 1089 -22.79 -52.18 13.73
CA ALA A 1089 -23.36 -53.10 14.75
C ALA A 1089 -22.40 -53.45 15.93
N ALA A 1090 -22.88 -53.26 17.17
CA ALA A 1090 -22.80 -54.10 18.40
C ALA A 1090 -21.49 -54.73 18.98
N SER A 1091 -21.58 -55.12 20.28
CA SER A 1091 -20.65 -55.88 21.16
C SER A 1091 -19.27 -55.24 21.46
N SER A 1092 -18.92 -54.80 22.69
CA SER A 1092 -18.75 -55.48 24.01
C SER A 1092 -17.40 -56.22 24.15
N SER A 1093 -16.64 -56.20 25.25
CA SER A 1093 -16.89 -55.74 26.64
C SER A 1093 -15.58 -55.40 27.42
N GLU A 1094 -15.67 -54.53 28.44
CA GLU A 1094 -15.01 -54.59 29.79
C GLU A 1094 -13.45 -54.71 29.92
N THR A 1095 -12.73 -54.16 30.92
CA THR A 1095 -13.06 -53.33 32.11
C THR A 1095 -11.83 -52.52 32.62
N THR A 1096 -12.10 -51.35 33.22
CA THR A 1096 -11.49 -50.62 34.39
C THR A 1096 -10.15 -51.06 35.04
N ALA A 1097 -9.41 -50.24 35.83
CA ALA A 1097 -9.76 -49.01 36.57
C ALA A 1097 -8.56 -48.04 36.77
N GLU A 1098 -8.80 -46.91 37.45
CA GLU A 1098 -7.84 -45.83 37.77
C GLU A 1098 -7.48 -45.75 39.28
N ALA A 1099 -6.42 -44.98 39.58
CA ALA A 1099 -6.22 -44.09 40.75
C ALA A 1099 -6.30 -44.61 42.22
N SER A 1100 -5.21 -44.33 42.95
CA SER A 1100 -5.14 -44.12 44.43
C SER A 1100 -5.57 -42.66 44.78
N PRO A 1101 -5.49 -42.10 46.02
CA PRO A 1101 -4.77 -42.47 47.27
C PRO A 1101 -5.71 -42.36 48.53
N PRO A 1102 -5.30 -42.01 49.78
CA PRO A 1102 -3.96 -41.92 50.43
C PRO A 1102 -3.83 -42.53 51.85
N SER A 1103 -2.58 -42.77 52.30
CA SER A 1103 -2.11 -42.60 53.71
C SER A 1103 -0.65 -43.02 53.87
N GLY A 1104 0.07 -42.52 54.89
CA GLY A 1104 1.28 -43.17 55.43
C GLY A 1104 2.57 -42.34 55.38
N SER A 1105 3.35 -42.38 56.46
CA SER A 1105 4.50 -41.52 56.73
C SER A 1105 5.89 -42.14 56.45
N SER A 1106 6.88 -41.25 56.37
CA SER A 1106 8.27 -41.39 56.88
C SER A 1106 9.30 -42.34 56.24
N ALA A 1107 10.55 -41.83 56.23
CA ALA A 1107 11.86 -42.50 56.22
C ALA A 1107 12.54 -42.89 54.87
N GLU A 1108 13.78 -42.40 54.73
CA GLU A 1108 14.91 -42.97 53.97
C GLU A 1108 15.40 -44.31 54.62
N PRO A 1109 16.34 -45.14 54.05
CA PRO A 1109 17.42 -44.75 53.12
C PRO A 1109 17.97 -45.79 52.09
N ALA A 1110 18.95 -45.32 51.31
CA ALA A 1110 20.21 -45.98 50.88
C ALA A 1110 20.30 -47.27 50.01
N ALA A 1111 21.11 -47.12 48.95
CA ALA A 1111 22.19 -48.02 48.48
C ALA A 1111 21.89 -49.23 47.53
N ALA A 1112 22.98 -49.67 46.85
CA ALA A 1112 23.01 -50.61 45.72
C ALA A 1112 23.47 -52.04 46.11
N PRO A 1113 23.47 -53.01 45.16
CA PRO A 1113 24.78 -53.54 44.71
C PRO A 1113 24.87 -54.05 43.23
N GLN A 1114 26.09 -54.41 42.80
CA GLN A 1114 26.41 -55.26 41.63
C GLN A 1114 26.79 -56.71 42.11
N PRO A 1115 27.54 -57.64 41.42
CA PRO A 1115 28.12 -57.71 40.05
C PRO A 1115 28.16 -59.12 39.34
N ARG A 1116 28.85 -59.19 38.17
CA ARG A 1116 29.67 -60.32 37.57
C ARG A 1116 29.23 -61.08 36.28
N ARG A 1117 29.91 -60.70 35.17
CA ARG A 1117 30.85 -61.48 34.29
C ARG A 1117 30.59 -62.94 33.82
N THR A 1118 30.79 -63.14 32.50
CA THR A 1118 31.78 -64.06 31.83
C THR A 1118 32.07 -63.51 30.40
N ALA A 1119 33.33 -63.27 29.95
CA ALA A 1119 34.31 -64.19 29.31
C ALA A 1119 33.84 -64.77 27.94
N ARG A 1120 34.63 -64.94 26.86
CA ARG A 1120 36.10 -64.91 26.54
C ARG A 1120 36.26 -64.79 24.99
N ALA A 1121 37.36 -64.45 24.29
CA ALA A 1121 38.69 -63.88 24.59
C ALA A 1121 38.92 -62.60 23.70
N THR A 1122 39.70 -62.41 22.60
CA THR A 1122 40.87 -62.96 21.80
C THR A 1122 41.04 -61.97 20.60
N THR A 1123 42.15 -61.59 19.94
CA THR A 1123 43.65 -61.69 19.97
C THR A 1123 44.18 -60.62 18.94
N SER A 1124 45.46 -60.25 18.71
CA SER A 1124 46.79 -60.65 19.22
C SER A 1124 47.76 -59.43 19.38
N LYS A 1125 48.90 -59.33 18.64
CA LYS A 1125 50.02 -58.36 18.79
C LYS A 1125 51.09 -58.49 17.65
N PRO A 1126 52.18 -57.68 17.51
CA PRO A 1126 53.21 -57.29 18.51
C PRO A 1126 53.56 -55.76 18.57
N VAL A 1127 54.74 -55.39 19.09
CA VAL A 1127 55.16 -54.01 19.51
C VAL A 1127 56.71 -53.81 19.43
N TYR A 1128 57.18 -52.60 19.12
CA TYR A 1128 58.48 -51.98 19.52
C TYR A 1128 58.18 -50.50 19.88
N ILE A 1129 58.40 -49.93 21.08
CA ILE A 1129 59.60 -49.78 21.96
C ILE A 1129 60.54 -48.70 21.37
N SER A 1130 60.83 -47.56 22.02
CA SER A 1130 61.48 -47.31 23.33
C SER A 1130 61.07 -45.93 23.95
N GLU A 1131 61.43 -45.42 25.16
CA GLU A 1131 62.04 -45.90 26.44
C GLU A 1131 61.88 -44.82 27.58
N SER A 1132 62.41 -45.12 28.79
CA SER A 1132 62.74 -44.23 29.95
C SER A 1132 61.68 -43.71 30.94
N ASP A 1133 61.79 -44.19 32.19
CA ASP A 1133 61.50 -43.56 33.51
C ASP A 1133 62.72 -42.66 33.95
N PRO A 1134 62.85 -42.00 35.15
CA PRO A 1134 62.16 -42.17 36.45
C PRO A 1134 61.94 -40.88 37.34
N GLU A 1135 61.71 -41.09 38.65
CA GLU A 1135 61.81 -40.15 39.82
C GLU A 1135 60.71 -39.05 39.93
N ASP A 1136 59.98 -38.92 41.07
CA ASP A 1136 60.29 -38.24 42.37
C ASP A 1136 60.55 -36.72 42.20
N GLU A 1137 60.08 -35.78 43.04
CA GLU A 1137 59.94 -35.75 44.51
C GLU A 1137 58.76 -34.82 45.00
N VAL A 1138 58.80 -34.27 46.24
CA VAL A 1138 57.66 -33.65 46.96
C VAL A 1138 57.97 -32.23 47.50
N VAL A 1139 57.05 -31.25 47.35
CA VAL A 1139 57.06 -29.97 48.11
C VAL A 1139 55.65 -29.41 48.38
N GLU A 1140 55.36 -29.00 49.62
CA GLU A 1140 54.30 -28.04 49.99
C GLU A 1140 54.93 -26.71 50.48
N LEU A 1141 54.34 -25.56 50.12
CA LEU A 1141 54.38 -24.24 50.80
C LEU A 1141 53.09 -23.49 50.34
N THR A 1142 52.21 -22.91 51.18
CA THR A 1142 52.34 -21.74 52.09
C THR A 1142 52.76 -20.44 51.36
N ASP A 1143 52.25 -19.24 51.68
CA ASP A 1143 51.63 -18.80 52.95
C ASP A 1143 50.65 -17.60 52.79
N ASP A 1144 50.07 -17.14 53.91
CA ASP A 1144 48.99 -16.15 54.11
C ASP A 1144 49.12 -14.74 53.47
N SER A 1145 47.97 -14.04 53.37
CA SER A 1145 47.82 -12.67 53.90
C SER A 1145 46.35 -12.21 54.00
N ASP A 1146 45.84 -12.13 55.24
CA ASP A 1146 44.60 -11.40 55.58
C ASP A 1146 44.85 -9.89 55.77
N PHE A 1147 43.79 -9.07 55.62
CA PHE A 1147 43.65 -7.80 56.34
C PHE A 1147 42.16 -7.43 56.50
N ASP A 1148 41.78 -6.99 57.69
CA ASP A 1148 40.40 -6.86 58.16
C ASP A 1148 39.63 -5.63 57.65
N ALA A 1149 38.28 -5.71 57.64
CA ALA A 1149 37.39 -4.66 58.16
C ALA A 1149 35.90 -5.13 58.23
N ASP A 1150 35.43 -5.32 59.46
CA ASP A 1150 34.06 -5.42 60.00
C ASP A 1150 32.84 -5.01 59.14
N GLY A 1151 31.72 -5.75 59.30
CA GLY A 1151 30.41 -5.38 58.71
C GLY A 1151 29.27 -6.37 58.97
N ASP A 1152 28.91 -6.62 60.23
CA ASP A 1152 27.83 -7.53 60.65
C ASP A 1152 26.42 -6.88 60.58
N SER A 1153 25.34 -7.65 60.88
CA SER A 1153 23.89 -7.29 60.92
C SER A 1153 23.15 -7.17 59.56
N ASP A 1154 21.86 -7.54 59.42
CA ASP A 1154 20.95 -8.35 60.25
C ASP A 1154 19.76 -8.88 59.37
N ASP A 1155 18.86 -9.69 59.96
CA ASP A 1155 17.70 -10.37 59.34
C ASP A 1155 16.71 -9.50 58.53
N GLU A 1156 16.28 -9.97 57.34
CA GLU A 1156 14.87 -10.36 56.99
C GLU A 1156 14.73 -10.99 55.57
#